data_AF-A0A4U1ALE2-F1
#
_entry.id   AF-A0A4U1ALE2-F1
#
_cell.length_a   1.000
_cell.length_b   1.000
_cell.length_c   1.000
_cell.angle_alpha   90.00
_cell.angle_beta   90.00
_cell.angle_gamma   90.00
#
_symmetry.space_group_name_H-M   'P 1'
#
loop_
_entity.id
_entity.type
_entity.pdbx_description
1 polymer ?
#
loop_
_entity_poly.entity_id
_entity_poly.type
_entity_poly.pdbx_seq_one_letter_code
_entity_poly.pdbx_strand_id
1 'polypeptide(L)'
;MHTILQRTSIFGALLLFLLSAVFVTAGTITPQLQEVLDTAKAKEEIAVIVQLSDQIDRKQFKKFTKKLRRLHLLKELKQQAAANQTSLKSYLIGDGATDVRSLWIINGIAIKAKPSVIKKLAKRPEVVEIRLDAPMLLSVDAGTASAATEWNIAMLGADVVWAQGYRGQGVVVASMDSGVDYNHVDLAGNWRGGGNSWFDPHGQHSLPYDANGHGTQTMGIMAGQNLGATAIGMAPAAKWIAVKVFDDGGSALMSDIHAGFQWLLDPDNDPNTDDAPDIVNNSWGFPETINSCQTEFEPDIQTLRQLGISVVFSAGNQGGGPSSISPANNPGAFAVGAVDQSEFITSFSNQGPSACGQGSIYPGAVAPGYLVNTSDLTFGGLFPNATMLVSGTSFAAPHVSGTMALLLSSNPALTPDDLETAITHSSIDRGDVGEDNVYGYGLVNAANALAYVSGSGQCSDGDGDGFFAEASCGTPVDCNDTDPAVYPGAPEVAGDGIDQDCDGQDLVLPLCSDGDGDGFYAEASCGTPVDCNDADPNVYPGAPEVVGDAIDQNCDGYDLTIAISKALYNASTDKIVVFATSAQGSNADLDVTIPGMGSYALNWNNSKNRWQKTISKAIKKGLQPDSGIILTVSGPEGAVSTSLTVK
;
A
#
# COMPACT_ATOMS: atom_id res chain seq x y z
N MET A 1 27.65 77.63 52.60
CA MET A 1 27.67 76.35 51.85
C MET A 1 26.22 76.03 51.53
N HIS A 2 25.78 76.20 50.28
CA HIS A 2 25.82 75.21 49.17
C HIS A 2 24.79 74.06 49.36
N THR A 3 23.62 74.12 48.69
CA THR A 3 23.21 73.36 47.44
C THR A 3 22.74 71.92 47.80
N ILE A 4 21.71 71.25 47.25
CA ILE A 4 21.03 71.17 45.92
C ILE A 4 19.50 70.98 46.15
N LEU A 5 18.55 71.73 45.56
CA LEU A 5 17.96 71.61 44.19
C LEU A 5 17.35 70.23 43.83
N GLN A 6 16.21 69.86 44.44
CA GLN A 6 15.48 68.64 44.05
C GLN A 6 14.57 68.90 42.82
N ARG A 7 14.77 68.12 41.74
CA ARG A 7 14.08 68.30 40.45
C ARG A 7 12.66 67.75 40.47
N THR A 8 11.73 68.48 39.87
CA THR A 8 10.45 67.97 39.39
C THR A 8 10.66 67.13 38.12
N SER A 9 10.11 65.92 38.10
CA SER A 9 10.04 65.07 36.89
C SER A 9 8.59 64.93 36.45
N ILE A 10 8.25 65.56 35.32
CA ILE A 10 6.96 65.43 34.66
C ILE A 10 7.01 64.18 33.77
N PHE A 11 6.27 63.14 34.13
CA PHE A 11 6.01 62.01 33.22
C PHE A 11 4.74 62.30 32.41
N GLY A 12 4.92 62.64 31.13
CA GLY A 12 3.82 62.71 30.18
C GLY A 12 3.42 61.31 29.73
N ALA A 13 2.18 60.89 30.02
CA ALA A 13 1.63 59.65 29.50
C ALA A 13 1.21 59.83 28.03
N LEU A 14 2.01 59.32 27.11
CA LEU A 14 1.68 59.29 25.68
C LEU A 14 0.76 58.10 25.42
N LEU A 15 -0.54 58.34 25.24
CA LEU A 15 -1.50 57.29 24.87
C LEU A 15 -1.26 56.87 23.40
N LEU A 16 -0.52 55.78 23.17
CA LEU A 16 -0.51 55.13 21.87
C LEU A 16 -1.82 54.34 21.70
N PHE A 17 -2.72 54.84 20.86
CA PHE A 17 -3.74 54.00 20.24
C PHE A 17 -3.07 53.09 19.21
N LEU A 18 -2.73 51.87 19.65
CA LEU A 18 -2.44 50.77 18.75
C LEU A 18 -3.74 50.36 18.04
N LEU A 19 -4.00 50.94 16.86
CA LEU A 19 -4.92 50.31 15.92
C LEU A 19 -4.29 48.98 15.49
N SER A 20 -4.83 47.88 15.99
CA SER A 20 -4.61 46.56 15.42
C SER A 20 -5.18 46.54 14.01
N ALA A 21 -4.31 46.75 13.01
CA ALA A 21 -4.65 46.66 11.61
C ALA A 21 -5.05 45.21 11.29
N VAL A 22 -6.35 44.98 11.12
CA VAL A 22 -6.85 43.74 10.55
C VAL A 22 -6.41 43.72 9.08
N PHE A 23 -5.48 42.84 8.75
CA PHE A 23 -5.10 42.60 7.35
C PHE A 23 -6.28 41.93 6.65
N VAL A 24 -7.00 42.70 5.83
CA VAL A 24 -8.09 42.17 5.00
C VAL A 24 -7.47 41.41 3.83
N THR A 25 -7.34 40.09 3.99
CA THR A 25 -7.16 39.18 2.86
C THR A 25 -8.47 39.13 2.07
N ALA A 26 -8.42 39.44 0.77
CA ALA A 26 -9.55 39.20 -0.11
C ALA A 26 -9.75 37.68 -0.27
N GLY A 27 -11.01 37.24 -0.33
CA GLY A 27 -11.36 35.84 -0.54
C GLY A 27 -10.89 35.33 -1.89
N THR A 28 -10.35 34.12 -1.91
CA THR A 28 -9.74 33.50 -3.09
C THR A 28 -10.82 32.97 -4.04
N ILE A 29 -10.62 33.11 -5.35
CA ILE A 29 -11.45 32.43 -6.37
C ILE A 29 -10.65 31.23 -6.86
N THR A 30 -11.22 30.03 -6.85
CA THR A 30 -10.50 28.83 -7.28
C THR A 30 -10.19 28.86 -8.79
N PRO A 31 -9.11 28.20 -9.26
CA PRO A 31 -8.74 28.21 -10.68
C PRO A 31 -9.87 27.75 -11.61
N GLN A 32 -10.60 26.67 -11.25
CA GLN A 32 -11.71 26.18 -12.07
C GLN A 32 -12.84 27.22 -12.20
N LEU A 33 -13.16 27.94 -11.12
CA LEU A 33 -14.15 29.01 -11.18
C LEU A 33 -13.62 30.22 -11.97
N GLN A 34 -12.32 30.51 -11.90
CA GLN A 34 -11.70 31.60 -12.64
C GLN A 34 -11.79 31.39 -14.16
N GLU A 35 -11.56 30.16 -14.65
CA GLU A 35 -11.72 29.81 -16.08
C GLU A 35 -13.17 30.00 -16.56
N VAL A 36 -14.16 29.60 -15.76
CA VAL A 36 -15.58 29.85 -16.05
C VAL A 36 -15.89 31.35 -16.02
N LEU A 37 -15.37 32.11 -15.06
CA LEU A 37 -15.59 33.56 -14.93
C LEU A 37 -14.96 34.41 -16.04
N ASP A 38 -13.96 33.89 -16.76
CA ASP A 38 -13.29 34.58 -17.87
C ASP A 38 -13.95 34.27 -19.22
N THR A 39 -14.74 33.20 -19.31
CA THR A 39 -15.49 32.80 -20.51
C THR A 39 -16.99 33.09 -20.44
N ALA A 40 -17.57 33.18 -19.24
CA ALA A 40 -18.99 33.38 -19.01
C ALA A 40 -19.52 34.77 -19.46
N LYS A 41 -20.77 34.79 -19.91
CA LYS A 41 -21.47 36.02 -20.34
C LYS A 41 -21.89 36.84 -19.12
N ALA A 42 -21.91 38.16 -19.25
CA ALA A 42 -22.23 39.10 -18.15
C ALA A 42 -23.62 38.94 -17.48
N LYS A 43 -24.52 38.13 -18.04
CA LYS A 43 -25.85 37.80 -17.47
C LYS A 43 -26.03 36.32 -17.11
N GLU A 44 -25.03 35.50 -17.37
CA GLU A 44 -25.01 34.07 -17.07
C GLU A 44 -24.99 33.88 -15.54
N GLU A 45 -25.77 32.92 -15.04
CA GLU A 45 -25.80 32.59 -13.61
C GLU A 45 -24.95 31.35 -13.41
N ILE A 46 -23.86 31.51 -12.66
CA ILE A 46 -22.90 30.46 -12.34
C ILE A 46 -23.22 29.97 -10.93
N ALA A 47 -23.32 28.65 -10.75
CA ALA A 47 -23.47 28.04 -9.44
C ALA A 47 -22.11 28.03 -8.72
N VAL A 48 -22.06 28.57 -7.50
CA VAL A 48 -20.83 28.67 -6.71
C VAL A 48 -21.11 28.42 -5.22
N ILE A 49 -20.10 27.87 -4.54
CA ILE A 49 -20.06 27.75 -3.08
C ILE A 49 -19.13 28.84 -2.55
N VAL A 50 -19.63 29.63 -1.58
CA VAL A 50 -18.92 30.72 -0.90
C VAL A 50 -18.62 30.27 0.53
N GLN A 51 -17.35 30.03 0.88
CA GLN A 51 -16.95 29.65 2.22
C GLN A 51 -16.57 30.88 3.07
N LEU A 52 -16.95 30.87 4.36
CA LEU A 52 -16.65 31.96 5.28
C LEU A 52 -15.42 31.69 6.15
N SER A 53 -14.75 32.76 6.57
CA SER A 53 -13.46 32.72 7.27
C SER A 53 -13.53 32.29 8.74
N ASP A 54 -14.67 32.47 9.40
CA ASP A 54 -14.87 31.98 10.77
C ASP A 54 -15.26 30.49 10.74
N GLN A 55 -14.39 29.64 11.28
CA GLN A 55 -14.51 28.17 11.29
C GLN A 55 -14.26 27.68 12.72
N ILE A 56 -15.14 26.82 13.24
CA ILE A 56 -14.98 26.24 14.57
C ILE A 56 -13.71 25.37 14.66
N ASP A 57 -12.83 25.64 15.64
CA ASP A 57 -11.81 24.67 16.03
C ASP A 57 -12.50 23.44 16.60
N ARG A 58 -12.38 22.32 15.89
CA ARG A 58 -13.06 21.07 16.21
C ARG A 58 -12.28 20.24 17.25
N LYS A 59 -10.98 20.52 17.47
CA LYS A 59 -10.13 19.75 18.39
C LYS A 59 -10.61 19.84 19.84
N GLN A 60 -11.22 20.96 20.23
CA GLN A 60 -11.74 21.20 21.58
C GLN A 60 -12.85 20.23 22.03
N PHE A 61 -13.50 19.50 21.10
CA PHE A 61 -14.60 18.59 21.38
C PHE A 61 -14.15 17.13 21.65
N LYS A 62 -12.89 16.77 21.38
CA LYS A 62 -12.38 15.39 21.60
C LYS A 62 -12.61 14.85 23.03
N LYS A 63 -12.65 15.74 24.03
CA LYS A 63 -12.89 15.44 25.46
C LYS A 63 -14.28 14.87 25.81
N PHE A 64 -15.22 14.86 24.87
CA PHE A 64 -16.60 14.37 25.10
C PHE A 64 -16.80 12.95 24.53
N THR A 65 -17.69 12.18 25.15
CA THR A 65 -18.19 10.87 24.65
C THR A 65 -18.92 11.04 23.30
N LYS A 66 -18.99 9.99 22.46
CA LYS A 66 -19.60 10.03 21.10
C LYS A 66 -20.90 10.84 21.05
N LYS A 67 -21.87 10.51 21.92
CA LYS A 67 -23.17 11.19 22.02
C LYS A 67 -23.08 12.67 22.44
N LEU A 68 -22.31 13.00 23.49
CA LEU A 68 -22.16 14.40 23.94
C LEU A 68 -21.37 15.25 22.94
N ARG A 69 -20.46 14.62 22.19
CA ARG A 69 -19.67 15.26 21.13
C ARG A 69 -20.55 15.63 19.94
N ARG A 70 -21.43 14.71 19.49
CA ARG A 70 -22.48 14.95 18.47
C ARG A 70 -23.33 16.17 18.85
N LEU A 71 -23.98 16.13 20.02
CA LEU A 71 -24.82 17.21 20.53
C LEU A 71 -24.10 18.58 20.58
N HIS A 72 -22.89 18.64 21.14
CA HIS A 72 -22.19 19.91 21.32
C HIS A 72 -21.66 20.51 20.00
N LEU A 73 -21.00 19.70 19.16
CA LEU A 73 -20.42 20.21 17.91
C LEU A 73 -21.51 20.65 16.92
N LEU A 74 -22.59 19.89 16.80
CA LEU A 74 -23.67 20.21 15.86
C LEU A 74 -24.41 21.49 16.26
N LYS A 75 -24.63 21.71 17.55
CA LYS A 75 -25.20 22.94 18.08
C LYS A 75 -24.30 24.15 17.79
N GLU A 76 -22.98 24.01 17.98
CA GLU A 76 -22.02 25.09 17.70
C GLU A 76 -22.00 25.44 16.21
N LEU A 77 -21.92 24.44 15.31
CA LEU A 77 -21.96 24.64 13.86
C LEU A 77 -23.23 25.36 13.39
N LYS A 78 -24.41 24.93 13.86
CA LYS A 78 -25.69 25.60 13.53
C LYS A 78 -25.74 27.02 14.09
N GLN A 79 -25.19 27.29 15.27
CA GLN A 79 -25.11 28.63 15.85
C GLN A 79 -24.14 29.56 15.08
N GLN A 80 -22.95 29.06 14.70
CA GLN A 80 -21.99 29.79 13.88
C GLN A 80 -22.60 30.16 12.53
N ALA A 81 -23.23 29.21 11.83
CA ALA A 81 -23.90 29.48 10.56
C ALA A 81 -25.04 30.50 10.69
N ALA A 82 -25.82 30.45 11.79
CA ALA A 82 -26.88 31.43 12.06
C ALA A 82 -26.31 32.84 12.31
N ALA A 83 -25.19 32.97 13.03
CA ALA A 83 -24.54 34.25 13.28
C ALA A 83 -23.92 34.84 12.01
N ASN A 84 -23.18 34.03 11.25
CA ASN A 84 -22.31 34.50 10.17
C ASN A 84 -23.01 34.61 8.81
N GLN A 85 -23.94 33.70 8.51
CA GLN A 85 -24.55 33.64 7.17
C GLN A 85 -25.78 34.53 7.02
N THR A 86 -26.42 34.98 8.11
CA THR A 86 -27.74 35.67 8.04
C THR A 86 -27.69 37.03 7.33
N SER A 87 -26.68 37.85 7.63
CA SER A 87 -26.46 39.14 6.96
C SER A 87 -26.05 38.96 5.50
N LEU A 88 -25.18 37.99 5.22
CA LEU A 88 -24.68 37.70 3.88
C LEU A 88 -25.76 37.11 2.97
N LYS A 89 -26.60 36.17 3.45
CA LYS A 89 -27.77 35.66 2.71
C LYS A 89 -28.72 36.79 2.31
N SER A 90 -28.98 37.73 3.23
CA SER A 90 -29.81 38.90 2.96
C SER A 90 -29.20 39.82 1.89
N TYR A 91 -27.88 40.02 1.93
CA TYR A 91 -27.13 40.79 0.93
C TYR A 91 -27.14 40.12 -0.45
N LEU A 92 -26.94 38.80 -0.50
CA LEU A 92 -26.93 37.98 -1.71
C LEU A 92 -28.26 38.05 -2.48
N ILE A 93 -29.37 37.86 -1.77
CA ILE A 93 -30.73 38.00 -2.33
C ILE A 93 -30.92 39.43 -2.87
N GLY A 94 -30.42 40.45 -2.14
CA GLY A 94 -30.50 41.86 -2.55
C GLY A 94 -29.70 42.24 -3.80
N ASP A 95 -28.55 41.61 -4.05
CA ASP A 95 -27.72 41.82 -5.26
C ASP A 95 -28.13 40.88 -6.43
N GLY A 96 -29.21 40.12 -6.25
CA GLY A 96 -29.85 39.31 -7.30
C GLY A 96 -29.27 37.91 -7.48
N ALA A 97 -28.75 37.30 -6.42
CA ALA A 97 -28.43 35.87 -6.40
C ALA A 97 -29.70 35.01 -6.23
N THR A 98 -29.72 33.86 -6.89
CA THR A 98 -30.78 32.84 -6.83
C THR A 98 -30.26 31.59 -6.13
N ASP A 99 -31.15 30.65 -5.77
CA ASP A 99 -30.78 29.35 -5.15
C ASP A 99 -29.87 29.47 -3.90
N VAL A 100 -30.21 30.40 -2.99
CA VAL A 100 -29.37 30.75 -1.83
C VAL A 100 -29.56 29.73 -0.70
N ARG A 101 -28.65 28.75 -0.60
CA ARG A 101 -28.71 27.64 0.36
C ARG A 101 -27.61 27.72 1.44
N SER A 102 -27.97 27.40 2.68
CA SER A 102 -27.04 27.41 3.83
C SER A 102 -26.27 26.09 3.93
N LEU A 103 -24.94 26.16 3.88
CA LEU A 103 -24.05 25.04 4.13
C LEU A 103 -23.35 25.26 5.50
N TRP A 104 -24.06 24.96 6.58
CA TRP A 104 -23.58 25.15 7.95
C TRP A 104 -22.37 24.28 8.32
N ILE A 105 -22.18 23.08 7.73
CA ILE A 105 -21.06 22.17 8.08
C ILE A 105 -19.68 22.71 7.69
N ILE A 106 -19.61 23.47 6.58
CA ILE A 106 -18.42 24.17 6.09
C ILE A 106 -18.43 25.67 6.42
N ASN A 107 -19.42 26.14 7.18
CA ASN A 107 -19.81 27.55 7.29
C ASN A 107 -19.76 28.32 5.94
N GLY A 108 -20.48 27.82 4.94
CA GLY A 108 -20.58 28.39 3.60
C GLY A 108 -22.01 28.60 3.12
N ILE A 109 -22.15 29.19 1.93
CA ILE A 109 -23.43 29.45 1.26
C ILE A 109 -23.28 29.04 -0.21
N ALA A 110 -24.16 28.17 -0.70
CA ALA A 110 -24.30 27.91 -2.13
C ALA A 110 -25.26 28.94 -2.77
N ILE A 111 -24.92 29.44 -3.96
CA ILE A 111 -25.72 30.41 -4.71
C ILE A 111 -25.58 30.18 -6.22
N LYS A 112 -26.58 30.64 -6.98
CA LYS A 112 -26.45 30.94 -8.41
C LYS A 112 -26.35 32.46 -8.59
N ALA A 113 -25.28 32.92 -9.22
CA ALA A 113 -24.97 34.35 -9.27
C ALA A 113 -24.24 34.77 -10.55
N LYS A 114 -24.36 36.06 -10.90
CA LYS A 114 -23.71 36.64 -12.09
C LYS A 114 -22.21 36.87 -11.81
N PRO A 115 -21.33 36.85 -12.84
CA PRO A 115 -19.89 37.13 -12.68
C PRO A 115 -19.57 38.42 -11.91
N SER A 116 -20.40 39.46 -12.05
CA SER A 116 -20.25 40.73 -11.32
C SER A 116 -20.54 40.63 -9.82
N VAL A 117 -21.43 39.72 -9.39
CA VAL A 117 -21.75 39.46 -7.98
C VAL A 117 -20.64 38.62 -7.36
N ILE A 118 -20.20 37.57 -8.06
CA ILE A 118 -19.07 36.72 -7.62
C ILE A 118 -17.80 37.55 -7.41
N LYS A 119 -17.45 38.42 -8.37
CA LYS A 119 -16.30 39.34 -8.27
C LYS A 119 -16.46 40.47 -7.22
N LYS A 120 -17.66 40.69 -6.66
CA LYS A 120 -17.87 41.52 -5.45
C LYS A 120 -17.70 40.69 -4.17
N LEU A 121 -18.22 39.47 -4.13
CA LEU A 121 -18.18 38.59 -2.95
C LEU A 121 -16.75 38.26 -2.53
N ALA A 122 -15.86 38.00 -3.49
CA ALA A 122 -14.42 37.79 -3.25
C ALA A 122 -13.72 38.98 -2.56
N LYS A 123 -14.34 40.17 -2.50
CA LYS A 123 -13.78 41.36 -1.84
C LYS A 123 -14.31 41.58 -0.41
N ARG A 124 -15.16 40.67 0.10
CA ARG A 124 -15.73 40.77 1.44
C ARG A 124 -14.78 40.13 2.47
N PRO A 125 -14.51 40.78 3.62
CA PRO A 125 -13.56 40.28 4.62
C PRO A 125 -14.01 38.98 5.31
N GLU A 126 -15.30 38.66 5.30
CA GLU A 126 -15.84 37.42 5.85
C GLU A 126 -15.78 36.21 4.88
N VAL A 127 -15.43 36.43 3.60
CA VAL A 127 -15.32 35.36 2.58
C VAL A 127 -13.86 34.92 2.47
N VAL A 128 -13.60 33.63 2.66
CA VAL A 128 -12.24 33.05 2.52
C VAL A 128 -12.01 32.48 1.12
N GLU A 129 -13.04 31.85 0.53
CA GLU A 129 -12.96 31.19 -0.77
C GLU A 129 -14.30 31.22 -1.50
N ILE A 130 -14.25 31.24 -2.84
CA ILE A 130 -15.37 30.95 -3.72
C ILE A 130 -14.94 29.94 -4.79
N ARG A 131 -15.69 28.85 -4.91
CA ARG A 131 -15.45 27.75 -5.86
C ARG A 131 -16.69 27.42 -6.70
N LEU A 132 -16.48 26.72 -7.81
CA LEU A 132 -17.53 26.32 -8.74
C LEU A 132 -18.35 25.16 -8.16
N ASP A 133 -19.69 25.27 -8.17
CA ASP A 133 -20.58 24.19 -7.77
C ASP A 133 -20.84 23.28 -8.99
N ALA A 134 -19.88 22.40 -9.27
CA ALA A 134 -19.81 21.61 -10.51
C ALA A 134 -20.63 20.31 -10.43
N PRO A 135 -21.20 19.83 -11.55
CA PRO A 135 -21.93 18.56 -11.59
C PRO A 135 -20.98 17.35 -11.55
N MET A 136 -21.36 16.31 -10.81
CA MET A 136 -20.69 15.00 -10.78
C MET A 136 -21.52 13.95 -11.55
N LEU A 137 -20.86 12.98 -12.20
CA LEU A 137 -21.48 11.95 -13.04
C LEU A 137 -21.19 10.52 -12.53
N LEU A 138 -22.19 9.63 -12.65
CA LEU A 138 -22.12 8.19 -12.35
C LEU A 138 -21.68 7.36 -13.60
N SER A 139 -21.14 6.16 -13.40
CA SER A 139 -20.70 5.26 -14.48
C SER A 139 -20.86 3.78 -14.12
N VAL A 140 -21.49 2.95 -14.97
CA VAL A 140 -21.83 1.53 -14.73
C VAL A 140 -21.91 0.69 -16.03
N ASP A 141 -21.58 -0.61 -15.95
CA ASP A 141 -21.76 -1.66 -16.97
C ASP A 141 -22.16 -2.99 -16.30
N ALA A 142 -22.89 -3.89 -16.99
CA ALA A 142 -23.75 -4.92 -16.36
C ALA A 142 -23.60 -6.39 -16.86
N GLY A 143 -23.80 -7.38 -15.96
CA GLY A 143 -23.87 -8.84 -16.23
C GLY A 143 -24.82 -9.61 -15.28
N THR A 144 -24.88 -10.96 -15.29
CA THR A 144 -25.97 -11.73 -14.61
C THR A 144 -25.59 -13.03 -13.87
N ALA A 145 -26.12 -13.22 -12.64
CA ALA A 145 -26.44 -14.52 -11.98
C ALA A 145 -25.29 -15.48 -11.58
N SER A 146 -25.41 -16.51 -10.71
CA SER A 146 -26.33 -16.94 -9.60
C SER A 146 -25.97 -18.42 -9.24
N ALA A 147 -26.01 -18.99 -8.02
CA ALA A 147 -26.33 -18.52 -6.66
C ALA A 147 -25.69 -19.45 -5.57
N ALA A 148 -25.26 -18.90 -4.43
CA ALA A 148 -24.83 -19.58 -3.18
C ALA A 148 -24.79 -18.54 -2.01
N THR A 149 -23.98 -18.72 -0.95
CA THR A 149 -23.38 -17.52 -0.31
C THR A 149 -22.52 -16.87 -1.39
N GLU A 150 -22.71 -15.60 -1.68
CA GLU A 150 -21.93 -14.98 -2.76
C GLU A 150 -20.44 -15.01 -2.43
N TRP A 151 -19.61 -15.30 -3.44
CA TRP A 151 -18.20 -15.63 -3.26
C TRP A 151 -17.44 -14.51 -2.53
N ASN A 152 -17.81 -13.26 -2.79
CA ASN A 152 -17.28 -12.05 -2.17
C ASN A 152 -17.57 -11.99 -0.67
N ILE A 153 -18.73 -12.45 -0.21
CA ILE A 153 -19.09 -12.49 1.21
C ILE A 153 -18.27 -13.54 1.97
N ALA A 154 -18.10 -14.72 1.36
CA ALA A 154 -17.31 -15.81 1.93
C ALA A 154 -15.80 -15.51 1.93
N MET A 155 -15.29 -14.88 0.87
CA MET A 155 -13.88 -14.47 0.75
C MET A 155 -13.44 -13.57 1.90
N LEU A 156 -14.29 -12.62 2.31
CA LEU A 156 -13.98 -11.71 3.43
C LEU A 156 -14.36 -12.30 4.80
N GLY A 157 -14.74 -13.58 4.89
CA GLY A 157 -15.06 -14.25 6.16
C GLY A 157 -16.30 -13.70 6.88
N ALA A 158 -17.19 -12.99 6.19
CA ALA A 158 -18.38 -12.41 6.82
C ALA A 158 -19.34 -13.48 7.35
N ASP A 159 -19.45 -14.63 6.68
CA ASP A 159 -20.23 -15.79 7.12
C ASP A 159 -19.68 -16.43 8.41
N VAL A 160 -18.37 -16.43 8.60
CA VAL A 160 -17.70 -16.83 9.87
C VAL A 160 -18.09 -15.87 11.00
N VAL A 161 -18.12 -14.56 10.74
CA VAL A 161 -18.56 -13.55 11.70
C VAL A 161 -20.06 -13.70 12.03
N TRP A 162 -20.89 -14.00 11.03
CA TRP A 162 -22.31 -14.28 11.22
C TRP A 162 -22.57 -15.52 12.07
N ALA A 163 -21.74 -16.56 11.95
CA ALA A 163 -21.83 -17.77 12.77
C ALA A 163 -21.56 -17.51 14.25
N GLN A 164 -20.78 -16.46 14.57
CA GLN A 164 -20.57 -15.97 15.94
C GLN A 164 -21.74 -15.10 16.45
N GLY A 165 -22.73 -14.80 15.61
CA GLY A 165 -23.93 -14.03 15.95
C GLY A 165 -23.83 -12.53 15.64
N TYR A 166 -22.72 -12.04 15.09
CA TYR A 166 -22.56 -10.66 14.66
C TYR A 166 -22.97 -10.52 13.20
N ARG A 167 -24.04 -9.77 12.92
CA ARG A 167 -24.64 -9.63 11.58
C ARG A 167 -24.94 -8.18 11.21
N GLY A 168 -24.42 -7.21 11.97
CA GLY A 168 -24.73 -5.78 11.81
C GLY A 168 -25.85 -5.26 12.71
N GLN A 169 -26.42 -6.09 13.59
CA GLN A 169 -27.53 -5.66 14.46
C GLN A 169 -27.16 -4.44 15.32
N GLY A 170 -28.10 -3.49 15.41
CA GLY A 170 -27.92 -2.26 16.18
C GLY A 170 -27.12 -1.16 15.48
N VAL A 171 -26.52 -1.44 14.31
CA VAL A 171 -25.75 -0.48 13.52
C VAL A 171 -26.62 0.15 12.43
N VAL A 172 -26.40 1.44 12.16
CA VAL A 172 -27.02 2.13 11.01
C VAL A 172 -25.97 2.47 9.96
N VAL A 173 -26.11 1.94 8.75
CA VAL A 173 -25.31 2.31 7.58
C VAL A 173 -26.04 3.37 6.74
N ALA A 174 -25.29 4.26 6.11
CA ALA A 174 -25.80 5.26 5.17
C ALA A 174 -25.16 5.09 3.78
N SER A 175 -25.94 5.30 2.73
CA SER A 175 -25.42 5.50 1.37
C SER A 175 -25.68 6.93 0.91
N MET A 176 -24.69 7.54 0.26
CA MET A 176 -24.83 8.82 -0.46
C MET A 176 -24.62 8.52 -1.94
N ASP A 177 -25.71 8.32 -2.68
CA ASP A 177 -25.68 7.69 -4.01
C ASP A 177 -26.90 8.12 -4.88
N SER A 178 -27.27 7.35 -5.90
CA SER A 178 -28.43 7.60 -6.80
C SER A 178 -29.81 7.39 -6.15
N GLY A 179 -29.83 6.81 -4.95
CA GLY A 179 -31.02 6.45 -4.20
C GLY A 179 -30.96 5.02 -3.68
N VAL A 180 -32.08 4.50 -3.17
CA VAL A 180 -32.24 3.06 -2.84
C VAL A 180 -33.70 2.65 -3.09
N ASP A 181 -33.94 1.55 -3.78
CA ASP A 181 -35.28 0.94 -3.83
C ASP A 181 -35.62 0.24 -2.50
N TYR A 182 -36.43 0.89 -1.66
CA TYR A 182 -36.94 0.31 -0.41
C TYR A 182 -38.00 -0.79 -0.60
N ASN A 183 -38.45 -1.08 -1.83
CA ASN A 183 -39.35 -2.21 -2.09
C ASN A 183 -38.58 -3.48 -2.45
N HIS A 184 -37.28 -3.38 -2.72
CA HIS A 184 -36.42 -4.52 -3.04
C HIS A 184 -36.47 -5.56 -1.91
N VAL A 185 -36.68 -6.83 -2.27
CA VAL A 185 -36.94 -7.94 -1.33
C VAL A 185 -35.88 -8.05 -0.21
N ASP A 186 -34.61 -7.81 -0.52
CA ASP A 186 -33.51 -7.90 0.45
C ASP A 186 -33.25 -6.60 1.21
N LEU A 187 -33.74 -5.45 0.72
CA LEU A 187 -33.52 -4.14 1.35
C LEU A 187 -34.69 -3.68 2.22
N ALA A 188 -35.93 -3.99 1.84
CA ALA A 188 -37.15 -3.45 2.45
C ALA A 188 -37.23 -3.62 3.98
N GLY A 189 -36.88 -4.81 4.47
CA GLY A 189 -36.89 -5.13 5.91
C GLY A 189 -35.78 -4.44 6.72
N ASN A 190 -34.74 -3.92 6.06
CA ASN A 190 -33.62 -3.22 6.68
C ASN A 190 -33.67 -1.70 6.54
N TRP A 191 -34.62 -1.13 5.80
CA TRP A 191 -34.88 0.30 5.87
C TRP A 191 -35.22 0.69 7.31
N ARG A 192 -34.55 1.72 7.85
CA ARG A 192 -34.82 2.19 9.22
C ARG A 192 -36.24 2.75 9.37
N GLY A 193 -36.81 3.29 8.30
CA GLY A 193 -38.15 3.87 8.27
C GLY A 193 -38.25 5.24 8.97
N GLY A 194 -39.39 5.91 8.81
CA GLY A 194 -39.62 7.25 9.35
C GLY A 194 -39.06 8.38 8.47
N GLY A 195 -39.41 9.62 8.82
CA GLY A 195 -39.04 10.82 8.06
C GLY A 195 -37.56 11.22 8.15
N ASN A 196 -36.79 10.52 8.97
CA ASN A 196 -35.36 10.75 9.24
C ASN A 196 -34.48 9.63 8.67
N SER A 197 -34.98 8.88 7.68
CA SER A 197 -34.30 7.72 7.09
C SER A 197 -34.20 7.78 5.56
N TRP A 198 -34.52 8.94 4.98
CA TRP A 198 -34.41 9.26 3.56
C TRP A 198 -34.20 10.77 3.38
N PHE A 199 -33.27 11.17 2.52
CA PHE A 199 -33.13 12.56 2.10
C PHE A 199 -32.88 12.66 0.60
N ASP A 200 -33.71 13.47 -0.05
CA ASP A 200 -33.56 13.86 -1.44
C ASP A 200 -33.42 15.40 -1.50
N PRO A 201 -32.19 15.93 -1.66
CA PRO A 201 -31.96 17.38 -1.78
C PRO A 201 -32.60 17.99 -3.03
N HIS A 202 -32.94 17.18 -4.04
CA HIS A 202 -33.60 17.62 -5.28
C HIS A 202 -35.12 17.73 -5.12
N GLY A 203 -35.69 17.11 -4.07
CA GLY A 203 -37.13 17.09 -3.80
C GLY A 203 -37.96 16.35 -4.85
N GLN A 204 -37.36 15.38 -5.55
CA GLN A 204 -38.02 14.57 -6.57
C GLN A 204 -38.89 13.47 -5.92
N HIS A 205 -38.42 12.86 -4.83
CA HIS A 205 -39.03 11.69 -4.18
C HIS A 205 -39.13 11.84 -2.65
N SER A 206 -40.34 11.67 -2.12
CA SER A 206 -40.64 11.77 -0.68
C SER A 206 -40.45 10.47 0.12
N LEU A 207 -40.13 9.38 -0.57
CA LEU A 207 -39.75 8.07 -0.04
C LEU A 207 -38.51 7.58 -0.80
N PRO A 208 -37.77 6.59 -0.29
CA PRO A 208 -36.63 6.04 -1.02
C PRO A 208 -37.01 5.61 -2.43
N TYR A 209 -36.20 6.02 -3.38
CA TYR A 209 -36.36 5.71 -4.79
C TYR A 209 -35.01 5.80 -5.47
N ASP A 210 -34.77 4.94 -6.46
CA ASP A 210 -33.55 4.93 -7.25
C ASP A 210 -33.95 4.79 -8.72
N ALA A 211 -33.59 5.78 -9.55
CA ALA A 211 -33.84 5.75 -10.99
C ALA A 211 -32.73 5.02 -11.76
N ASN A 212 -31.56 4.84 -11.15
CA ASN A 212 -30.34 4.39 -11.80
C ASN A 212 -29.99 2.94 -11.44
N GLY A 213 -30.10 2.60 -10.15
CA GLY A 213 -29.83 1.28 -9.60
C GLY A 213 -28.49 1.17 -8.87
N HIS A 214 -27.52 2.05 -9.14
CA HIS A 214 -26.21 2.01 -8.49
C HIS A 214 -26.28 2.09 -6.96
N GLY A 215 -27.06 3.03 -6.40
CA GLY A 215 -27.25 3.12 -4.95
C GLY A 215 -27.99 1.93 -4.34
N THR A 216 -28.92 1.33 -5.07
CA THR A 216 -29.57 0.06 -4.71
C THR A 216 -28.56 -1.10 -4.71
N GLN A 217 -27.64 -1.14 -5.67
CA GLN A 217 -26.59 -2.16 -5.81
C GLN A 217 -25.54 -2.02 -4.69
N THR A 218 -25.12 -0.79 -4.34
CA THR A 218 -24.17 -0.56 -3.23
C THR A 218 -24.79 -0.84 -1.86
N MET A 219 -26.08 -0.50 -1.68
CA MET A 219 -26.81 -0.85 -0.46
C MET A 219 -27.00 -2.36 -0.28
N GLY A 220 -27.19 -3.10 -1.38
CA GLY A 220 -27.25 -4.57 -1.36
C GLY A 220 -26.02 -5.21 -0.74
N ILE A 221 -24.82 -4.78 -1.15
CA ILE A 221 -23.54 -5.28 -0.63
C ILE A 221 -23.36 -4.92 0.85
N MET A 222 -23.83 -3.74 1.30
CA MET A 222 -23.74 -3.36 2.71
C MET A 222 -24.71 -4.14 3.60
N ALA A 223 -26.01 -4.08 3.30
CA ALA A 223 -27.09 -4.41 4.23
C ALA A 223 -28.23 -5.25 3.61
N GLY A 224 -28.01 -5.82 2.43
CA GLY A 224 -28.92 -6.79 1.84
C GLY A 224 -29.13 -8.00 2.75
N GLN A 225 -30.39 -8.37 2.94
CA GLN A 225 -30.78 -9.56 3.69
C GLN A 225 -30.48 -10.85 2.89
N ASN A 226 -30.88 -11.98 3.47
CA ASN A 226 -30.79 -13.30 2.88
C ASN A 226 -32.22 -13.81 2.56
N LEU A 227 -33.04 -12.97 1.89
CA LEU A 227 -34.45 -13.26 1.56
C LEU A 227 -34.67 -13.50 0.05
N GLY A 228 -33.80 -12.97 -0.80
CA GLY A 228 -33.68 -13.29 -2.21
C GLY A 228 -33.03 -14.66 -2.47
N ALA A 229 -32.49 -14.84 -3.67
CA ALA A 229 -31.88 -16.10 -4.08
C ALA A 229 -30.56 -16.42 -3.36
N THR A 230 -29.84 -15.39 -2.88
CA THR A 230 -28.53 -15.50 -2.22
C THR A 230 -28.37 -14.54 -1.06
N ALA A 231 -27.34 -14.78 -0.24
CA ALA A 231 -26.87 -13.80 0.73
C ALA A 231 -25.93 -12.82 0.02
N ILE A 232 -26.43 -11.62 -0.28
CA ILE A 232 -25.71 -10.58 -1.05
C ILE A 232 -25.05 -9.51 -0.18
N GLY A 233 -25.51 -9.33 1.07
CA GLY A 233 -25.06 -8.24 1.94
C GLY A 233 -24.15 -8.70 3.07
N MET A 234 -23.08 -7.94 3.33
CA MET A 234 -22.09 -8.20 4.38
C MET A 234 -22.65 -8.08 5.80
N ALA A 235 -23.53 -7.11 6.06
CA ALA A 235 -24.14 -6.86 7.37
C ALA A 235 -25.69 -6.99 7.29
N PRO A 236 -26.22 -8.21 7.08
CA PRO A 236 -27.63 -8.45 6.72
C PRO A 236 -28.65 -8.13 7.83
N ALA A 237 -28.22 -7.75 9.03
CA ALA A 237 -29.06 -7.27 10.13
C ALA A 237 -28.85 -5.78 10.48
N ALA A 238 -27.96 -5.06 9.77
CA ALA A 238 -27.85 -3.61 9.88
C ALA A 238 -29.11 -2.92 9.37
N LYS A 239 -29.40 -1.73 9.92
CA LYS A 239 -30.42 -0.85 9.35
C LYS A 239 -29.78 0.17 8.43
N TRP A 240 -30.53 0.62 7.43
CA TRP A 240 -30.03 1.58 6.47
C TRP A 240 -30.87 2.84 6.35
N ILE A 241 -30.17 3.92 6.03
CA ILE A 241 -30.70 5.20 5.57
C ILE A 241 -29.99 5.59 4.27
N ALA A 242 -30.56 6.51 3.49
CA ALA A 242 -29.94 6.93 2.25
C ALA A 242 -30.15 8.42 1.95
N VAL A 243 -29.14 9.01 1.32
CA VAL A 243 -29.23 10.30 0.65
C VAL A 243 -29.13 10.08 -0.86
N LYS A 244 -30.14 10.54 -1.60
CA LYS A 244 -30.13 10.60 -3.06
C LYS A 244 -29.35 11.85 -3.51
N VAL A 245 -28.02 11.81 -3.43
CA VAL A 245 -27.20 12.96 -3.85
C VAL A 245 -27.24 13.17 -5.36
N PHE A 246 -27.37 12.09 -6.15
CA PHE A 246 -27.58 12.18 -7.60
C PHE A 246 -29.08 12.19 -7.93
N ASP A 247 -29.49 13.14 -8.76
CA ASP A 247 -30.86 13.27 -9.26
C ASP A 247 -31.24 12.11 -10.21
N ASP A 248 -32.48 12.07 -10.67
CA ASP A 248 -32.94 11.07 -11.66
C ASP A 248 -32.24 11.19 -13.03
N GLY A 249 -31.49 12.26 -13.29
CA GLY A 249 -30.60 12.42 -14.44
C GLY A 249 -29.17 11.92 -14.19
N GLY A 250 -28.87 11.37 -13.00
CA GLY A 250 -27.53 10.90 -12.63
C GLY A 250 -26.53 12.02 -12.33
N SER A 251 -27.01 13.22 -12.01
CA SER A 251 -26.21 14.41 -11.72
C SER A 251 -26.35 14.86 -10.27
N ALA A 252 -25.25 15.27 -9.64
CA ALA A 252 -25.24 15.88 -8.30
C ALA A 252 -24.47 17.21 -8.33
N LEU A 253 -24.97 18.25 -7.66
CA LEU A 253 -24.15 19.43 -7.33
C LEU A 253 -23.35 19.17 -6.05
N MET A 254 -22.18 19.79 -5.92
CA MET A 254 -21.38 19.70 -4.68
C MET A 254 -22.17 20.24 -3.48
N SER A 255 -23.01 21.26 -3.70
CA SER A 255 -23.92 21.81 -2.68
C SER A 255 -24.98 20.81 -2.20
N ASP A 256 -25.43 19.88 -3.05
CA ASP A 256 -26.37 18.81 -2.69
C ASP A 256 -25.68 17.72 -1.86
N ILE A 257 -24.43 17.41 -2.20
CA ILE A 257 -23.57 16.47 -1.45
C ILE A 257 -23.27 17.01 -0.04
N HIS A 258 -22.88 18.29 0.09
CA HIS A 258 -22.75 18.94 1.40
C HIS A 258 -24.08 18.94 2.20
N ALA A 259 -25.21 19.17 1.54
CA ALA A 259 -26.52 19.06 2.18
C ALA A 259 -26.81 17.62 2.66
N GLY A 260 -26.35 16.61 1.92
CA GLY A 260 -26.38 15.21 2.32
C GLY A 260 -25.54 14.91 3.56
N PHE A 261 -24.27 15.32 3.58
CA PHE A 261 -23.41 15.16 4.77
C PHE A 261 -24.00 15.86 6.00
N GLN A 262 -24.57 17.05 5.84
CA GLN A 262 -25.30 17.75 6.90
C GLN A 262 -26.50 16.96 7.42
N TRP A 263 -27.32 16.41 6.53
CA TRP A 263 -28.48 15.65 6.91
C TRP A 263 -28.09 14.38 7.67
N LEU A 264 -27.02 13.67 7.25
CA LEU A 264 -26.53 12.50 7.98
C LEU A 264 -26.13 12.79 9.44
N LEU A 265 -25.75 14.02 9.78
CA LEU A 265 -25.39 14.38 11.16
C LEU A 265 -26.60 14.66 12.06
N ASP A 266 -27.75 15.02 11.48
CA ASP A 266 -28.99 15.34 12.20
C ASP A 266 -30.22 15.10 11.28
N PRO A 267 -30.57 13.82 10.99
CA PRO A 267 -31.60 13.46 10.01
C PRO A 267 -33.04 13.94 10.32
N ASP A 268 -33.41 14.09 11.61
CA ASP A 268 -34.71 14.66 12.02
C ASP A 268 -34.68 16.18 12.29
N ASN A 269 -33.50 16.79 12.25
CA ASN A 269 -33.21 18.19 12.56
C ASN A 269 -33.47 18.60 14.03
N ASP A 270 -33.51 17.63 14.96
CA ASP A 270 -33.41 17.84 16.41
C ASP A 270 -32.03 17.39 16.95
N PRO A 271 -31.11 18.32 17.32
CA PRO A 271 -29.78 17.98 17.81
C PRO A 271 -29.75 17.14 19.11
N ASN A 272 -30.90 16.91 19.76
CA ASN A 272 -31.02 16.14 20.99
C ASN A 272 -31.31 14.65 20.76
N THR A 273 -31.69 14.24 19.54
CA THR A 273 -31.79 12.83 19.14
C THR A 273 -30.39 12.30 18.74
N ASP A 274 -30.27 10.99 18.59
CA ASP A 274 -29.02 10.33 18.18
C ASP A 274 -29.39 9.32 17.08
N ASP A 275 -29.74 9.88 15.93
CA ASP A 275 -30.25 9.19 14.74
C ASP A 275 -29.34 9.37 13.52
N ALA A 276 -28.16 9.98 13.68
CA ALA A 276 -27.07 9.89 12.72
C ALA A 276 -26.64 8.42 12.50
N PRO A 277 -26.10 8.04 11.33
CA PRO A 277 -25.59 6.70 11.09
C PRO A 277 -24.28 6.46 11.87
N ASP A 278 -23.75 5.25 11.77
CA ASP A 278 -22.41 4.91 12.25
C ASP A 278 -21.37 4.82 11.13
N ILE A 279 -21.81 4.56 9.90
CA ILE A 279 -20.96 4.45 8.70
C ILE A 279 -21.67 5.15 7.54
N VAL A 280 -20.93 5.86 6.69
CA VAL A 280 -21.38 6.31 5.37
C VAL A 280 -20.50 5.76 4.27
N ASN A 281 -21.13 5.17 3.25
CA ASN A 281 -20.50 4.73 2.02
C ASN A 281 -20.71 5.74 0.89
N ASN A 282 -19.63 6.06 0.18
CA ASN A 282 -19.60 7.01 -0.92
C ASN A 282 -18.95 6.36 -2.14
N SER A 283 -19.75 5.73 -2.99
CA SER A 283 -19.28 5.03 -4.19
C SER A 283 -19.15 5.96 -5.41
N TRP A 284 -18.57 7.15 -5.17
CA TRP A 284 -18.41 8.22 -6.15
C TRP A 284 -17.11 9.01 -5.89
N GLY A 285 -16.67 9.78 -6.89
CA GLY A 285 -15.48 10.63 -6.80
C GLY A 285 -15.37 11.57 -7.99
N PHE A 286 -14.24 12.24 -8.16
CA PHE A 286 -13.95 13.11 -9.30
C PHE A 286 -13.12 12.37 -10.38
N PRO A 287 -13.75 11.62 -11.32
CA PRO A 287 -13.02 10.78 -12.28
C PRO A 287 -12.17 11.57 -13.28
N GLU A 288 -12.47 12.86 -13.48
CA GLU A 288 -11.72 13.74 -14.38
C GLU A 288 -10.45 14.33 -13.75
N THR A 289 -10.26 14.21 -12.42
CA THR A 289 -9.10 14.77 -11.70
C THR A 289 -8.20 13.67 -11.13
N ILE A 290 -7.67 12.85 -12.04
CA ILE A 290 -6.75 11.74 -11.74
C ILE A 290 -5.47 12.26 -11.08
N ASN A 291 -5.04 11.61 -10.00
CA ASN A 291 -3.83 11.92 -9.24
C ASN A 291 -3.74 13.39 -8.80
N SER A 292 -4.88 13.95 -8.39
CA SER A 292 -5.02 15.33 -7.94
C SER A 292 -5.65 15.38 -6.56
N CYS A 293 -5.42 16.47 -5.84
CA CYS A 293 -6.02 16.72 -4.53
C CYS A 293 -7.11 17.80 -4.64
N GLN A 294 -8.37 17.42 -4.39
CA GLN A 294 -9.51 18.31 -4.27
C GLN A 294 -10.13 18.17 -2.87
N THR A 295 -9.84 19.15 -2.01
CA THR A 295 -10.22 19.15 -0.59
C THR A 295 -11.66 19.60 -0.32
N GLU A 296 -12.50 19.73 -1.36
CA GLU A 296 -13.91 20.20 -1.31
C GLU A 296 -14.69 19.66 -0.12
N PHE A 297 -14.67 18.33 0.05
CA PHE A 297 -15.41 17.60 1.08
C PHE A 297 -14.55 17.16 2.27
N GLU A 298 -13.26 17.52 2.32
CA GLU A 298 -12.39 17.22 3.47
C GLU A 298 -12.99 17.75 4.81
N PRO A 299 -13.58 18.96 4.88
CA PRO A 299 -14.23 19.43 6.10
C PRO A 299 -15.45 18.59 6.49
N ASP A 300 -16.22 18.04 5.55
CA ASP A 300 -17.37 17.17 5.84
C ASP A 300 -16.88 15.83 6.40
N ILE A 301 -15.95 15.18 5.69
CA ILE A 301 -15.30 13.91 6.07
C ILE A 301 -14.74 13.99 7.49
N GLN A 302 -13.97 15.04 7.79
CA GLN A 302 -13.43 15.26 9.13
C GLN A 302 -14.51 15.48 10.19
N THR A 303 -15.65 16.09 9.86
CA THR A 303 -16.76 16.29 10.81
C THR A 303 -17.39 14.95 11.16
N LEU A 304 -17.76 14.17 10.14
CA LEU A 304 -18.37 12.85 10.31
C LEU A 304 -17.48 11.92 11.14
N ARG A 305 -16.19 11.82 10.79
CA ARG A 305 -15.21 11.02 11.54
C ARG A 305 -15.12 11.43 13.00
N GLN A 306 -15.00 12.73 13.28
CA GLN A 306 -14.91 13.24 14.65
C GLN A 306 -16.17 12.95 15.48
N LEU A 307 -17.32 12.87 14.83
CA LEU A 307 -18.62 12.48 15.41
C LEU A 307 -18.85 10.95 15.48
N GLY A 308 -17.80 10.16 15.21
CA GLY A 308 -17.84 8.71 15.31
C GLY A 308 -18.68 8.06 14.21
N ILE A 309 -18.63 8.63 13.01
CA ILE A 309 -19.18 8.08 11.77
C ILE A 309 -18.00 7.72 10.87
N SER A 310 -17.84 6.45 10.50
CA SER A 310 -16.81 6.02 9.54
C SER A 310 -17.18 6.47 8.13
N VAL A 311 -16.19 6.89 7.34
CA VAL A 311 -16.41 7.49 6.02
C VAL A 311 -15.63 6.72 4.96
N VAL A 312 -16.32 5.83 4.25
CA VAL A 312 -15.72 4.93 3.25
C VAL A 312 -15.99 5.49 1.85
N PHE A 313 -14.99 5.41 0.98
CA PHE A 313 -15.05 5.84 -0.41
C PHE A 313 -14.50 4.78 -1.36
N SER A 314 -15.07 4.68 -2.56
CA SER A 314 -14.48 3.93 -3.68
C SER A 314 -13.20 4.62 -4.18
N ALA A 315 -12.12 3.86 -4.41
CA ALA A 315 -10.86 4.42 -4.93
C ALA A 315 -10.97 4.99 -6.36
N GLY A 316 -11.98 4.60 -7.14
CA GLY A 316 -12.18 5.02 -8.52
C GLY A 316 -11.70 3.99 -9.55
N ASN A 317 -12.03 4.24 -10.82
CA ASN A 317 -12.10 3.23 -11.88
C ASN A 317 -11.29 3.62 -13.14
N GLN A 318 -10.24 4.42 -13.00
CA GLN A 318 -9.41 4.91 -14.11
C GLN A 318 -8.21 3.97 -14.37
N GLY A 319 -7.65 3.38 -13.32
CA GLY A 319 -6.65 2.32 -13.37
C GLY A 319 -5.23 2.77 -13.76
N GLY A 320 -4.25 2.00 -13.30
CA GLY A 320 -2.85 2.06 -13.74
C GLY A 320 -2.02 3.23 -13.18
N GLY A 321 -1.02 2.89 -12.35
CA GLY A 321 -0.07 3.86 -11.80
C GLY A 321 -0.72 4.89 -10.87
N PRO A 322 -0.02 5.97 -10.49
CA PRO A 322 -0.56 7.00 -9.61
C PRO A 322 -1.85 7.60 -10.19
N SER A 323 -2.98 7.19 -9.63
CA SER A 323 -4.32 7.44 -10.18
C SER A 323 -5.34 7.80 -9.10
N SER A 324 -4.89 8.07 -7.87
CA SER A 324 -5.76 8.43 -6.74
C SER A 324 -6.67 9.61 -7.05
N ILE A 325 -7.96 9.51 -6.69
CA ILE A 325 -8.94 10.59 -6.88
C ILE A 325 -9.54 11.04 -5.54
N SER A 326 -9.88 12.33 -5.49
CA SER A 326 -10.69 12.89 -4.40
C SER A 326 -12.18 12.55 -4.60
N PRO A 327 -12.97 12.45 -3.52
CA PRO A 327 -12.58 12.66 -2.12
C PRO A 327 -11.95 11.45 -1.44
N ALA A 328 -11.90 10.30 -2.12
CA ALA A 328 -11.35 9.06 -1.57
C ALA A 328 -9.91 9.23 -1.05
N ASN A 329 -9.09 10.03 -1.74
CA ASN A 329 -7.71 10.29 -1.33
C ASN A 329 -7.55 11.37 -0.23
N ASN A 330 -8.63 12.01 0.21
CA ASN A 330 -8.59 13.10 1.21
C ASN A 330 -8.31 12.57 2.63
N PRO A 331 -7.62 13.34 3.50
CA PRO A 331 -7.33 12.93 4.87
C PRO A 331 -8.60 12.58 5.67
N GLY A 332 -8.64 11.35 6.20
CA GLY A 332 -9.72 10.84 7.04
C GLY A 332 -10.86 10.14 6.30
N ALA A 333 -10.77 10.01 4.97
CA ALA A 333 -11.57 9.06 4.18
C ALA A 333 -10.84 7.72 4.05
N PHE A 334 -11.59 6.62 4.08
CA PHE A 334 -11.04 5.29 3.84
C PHE A 334 -11.31 4.85 2.39
N ALA A 335 -10.27 4.88 1.55
CA ALA A 335 -10.36 4.49 0.15
C ALA A 335 -10.28 2.98 -0.05
N VAL A 336 -11.14 2.42 -0.91
CA VAL A 336 -11.20 0.99 -1.18
C VAL A 336 -11.00 0.67 -2.67
N GLY A 337 -9.96 -0.09 -2.98
CA GLY A 337 -9.69 -0.63 -4.32
C GLY A 337 -10.42 -1.95 -4.58
N ALA A 338 -10.39 -2.42 -5.83
CA ALA A 338 -11.16 -3.57 -6.29
C ALA A 338 -10.28 -4.75 -6.69
N VAL A 339 -10.59 -5.94 -6.16
CA VAL A 339 -10.06 -7.24 -6.63
C VAL A 339 -11.13 -8.10 -7.31
N ASP A 340 -10.69 -9.10 -8.05
CA ASP A 340 -11.53 -10.17 -8.59
C ASP A 340 -11.63 -11.41 -7.67
N GLN A 341 -12.31 -12.47 -8.15
CA GLN A 341 -12.49 -13.72 -7.41
C GLN A 341 -11.19 -14.54 -7.21
N SER A 342 -10.12 -14.20 -7.94
CA SER A 342 -8.78 -14.77 -7.75
C SER A 342 -7.90 -13.85 -6.89
N GLU A 343 -8.49 -12.85 -6.24
CA GLU A 343 -7.83 -11.86 -5.37
C GLU A 343 -6.84 -10.94 -6.10
N PHE A 344 -6.83 -10.94 -7.44
CA PHE A 344 -6.00 -10.02 -8.22
C PHE A 344 -6.64 -8.64 -8.34
N ILE A 345 -5.82 -7.59 -8.25
CA ILE A 345 -6.25 -6.22 -8.49
C ILE A 345 -6.88 -6.08 -9.88
N THR A 346 -8.03 -5.42 -9.97
CA THR A 346 -8.69 -5.20 -11.27
C THR A 346 -7.95 -4.13 -12.07
N SER A 347 -7.92 -4.26 -13.39
CA SER A 347 -7.23 -3.32 -14.29
C SER A 347 -7.77 -1.89 -14.24
N PHE A 348 -8.99 -1.69 -13.73
CA PHE A 348 -9.60 -0.37 -13.54
C PHE A 348 -9.37 0.20 -12.14
N SER A 349 -8.98 -0.60 -11.13
CA SER A 349 -8.85 -0.08 -9.76
C SER A 349 -7.77 0.99 -9.72
N ASN A 350 -8.12 2.18 -9.21
CA ASN A 350 -7.13 3.22 -8.99
C ASN A 350 -6.11 2.80 -7.94
N GLN A 351 -4.90 3.31 -8.12
CA GLN A 351 -3.69 2.98 -7.41
C GLN A 351 -3.02 4.26 -6.89
N GLY A 352 -2.22 4.10 -5.86
CA GLY A 352 -1.55 5.18 -5.16
C GLY A 352 -0.24 5.65 -5.81
N PRO A 353 0.46 6.58 -5.14
CA PRO A 353 0.13 7.12 -3.82
C PRO A 353 -1.00 8.16 -3.82
N SER A 354 -1.44 8.54 -2.62
CA SER A 354 -2.41 9.62 -2.40
C SER A 354 -1.83 10.98 -2.77
N ALA A 355 -2.50 11.69 -3.68
CA ALA A 355 -2.16 13.05 -4.06
C ALA A 355 -2.43 14.09 -2.97
N CYS A 356 -3.41 13.86 -2.07
CA CYS A 356 -3.63 14.72 -0.90
C CYS A 356 -2.74 14.35 0.30
N GLY A 357 -2.46 13.06 0.47
CA GLY A 357 -1.74 12.50 1.63
C GLY A 357 -0.21 12.59 1.55
N GLN A 358 0.34 13.51 0.75
CA GLN A 358 1.79 13.74 0.61
C GLN A 358 2.61 12.49 0.21
N GLY A 359 2.01 11.55 -0.52
CA GLY A 359 2.66 10.28 -0.89
C GLY A 359 2.25 9.08 -0.04
N SER A 360 1.31 9.22 0.91
CA SER A 360 0.77 8.10 1.69
C SER A 360 0.10 7.04 0.83
N ILE A 361 0.03 5.82 1.36
CA ILE A 361 -0.60 4.65 0.74
C ILE A 361 -2.02 4.94 0.28
N TYR A 362 -2.35 4.40 -0.90
CA TYR A 362 -3.67 4.44 -1.50
C TYR A 362 -3.82 3.26 -2.47
N PRO A 363 -4.94 2.53 -2.50
CA PRO A 363 -6.09 2.62 -1.58
C PRO A 363 -5.70 2.27 -0.13
N GLY A 364 -6.61 2.45 0.83
CA GLY A 364 -6.39 2.02 2.22
C GLY A 364 -6.50 0.51 2.40
N ALA A 365 -7.33 -0.15 1.58
CA ALA A 365 -7.38 -1.61 1.45
C ALA A 365 -8.07 -1.97 0.12
N VAL A 366 -8.12 -3.26 -0.20
CA VAL A 366 -8.95 -3.76 -1.31
C VAL A 366 -10.05 -4.70 -0.85
N ALA A 367 -11.11 -4.77 -1.65
CA ALA A 367 -12.22 -5.69 -1.47
C ALA A 367 -12.79 -6.14 -2.84
N PRO A 368 -13.65 -7.17 -2.88
CA PRO A 368 -14.27 -7.67 -4.10
C PRO A 368 -15.01 -6.57 -4.88
N GLY A 369 -14.65 -6.39 -6.14
CA GLY A 369 -15.22 -5.34 -7.00
C GLY A 369 -15.36 -5.73 -8.47
N TYR A 370 -15.24 -7.01 -8.82
CA TYR A 370 -15.42 -7.51 -10.20
C TYR A 370 -16.40 -8.68 -10.24
N LEU A 371 -17.45 -8.56 -11.06
CA LEU A 371 -18.53 -9.55 -11.17
C LEU A 371 -19.14 -9.96 -9.82
N VAL A 372 -19.40 -8.96 -8.97
CA VAL A 372 -20.10 -9.13 -7.68
C VAL A 372 -21.60 -9.18 -7.94
N ASN A 373 -22.33 -10.18 -7.41
CA ASN A 373 -23.80 -10.22 -7.50
C ASN A 373 -24.42 -9.40 -6.35
N THR A 374 -25.33 -8.47 -6.66
CA THR A 374 -26.01 -7.63 -5.67
C THR A 374 -27.42 -7.22 -6.12
N SER A 375 -28.21 -6.63 -5.23
CA SER A 375 -29.57 -6.17 -5.48
C SER A 375 -29.65 -5.16 -6.63
N ASP A 376 -30.69 -5.27 -7.45
CA ASP A 376 -30.87 -4.45 -8.65
C ASP A 376 -32.35 -4.08 -8.87
N LEU A 377 -32.61 -3.05 -9.68
CA LEU A 377 -33.96 -2.61 -10.04
C LEU A 377 -34.69 -3.56 -10.99
N THR A 378 -34.04 -4.59 -11.51
CA THR A 378 -34.62 -5.62 -12.38
C THR A 378 -35.92 -6.20 -11.79
N PHE A 379 -36.96 -6.28 -12.63
CA PHE A 379 -38.35 -6.61 -12.27
C PHE A 379 -38.99 -5.71 -11.18
N GLY A 380 -38.45 -4.51 -10.94
CA GLY A 380 -38.92 -3.57 -9.93
C GLY A 380 -38.59 -4.01 -8.50
N GLY A 381 -37.41 -4.62 -8.30
CA GLY A 381 -36.97 -5.12 -6.98
C GLY A 381 -37.63 -6.43 -6.54
N LEU A 382 -38.38 -7.09 -7.43
CA LEU A 382 -39.26 -8.23 -7.11
C LEU A 382 -38.78 -9.57 -7.68
N PHE A 383 -39.31 -10.64 -7.07
CA PHE A 383 -38.98 -12.05 -7.32
C PHE A 383 -38.92 -12.49 -8.80
N PRO A 384 -38.08 -13.49 -9.14
CA PRO A 384 -37.14 -14.20 -8.27
C PRO A 384 -35.70 -13.66 -8.29
N ASN A 385 -35.37 -12.82 -9.27
CA ASN A 385 -33.99 -12.44 -9.63
C ASN A 385 -33.84 -10.92 -9.75
N ALA A 386 -34.12 -10.18 -8.68
CA ALA A 386 -33.82 -8.74 -8.61
C ALA A 386 -32.33 -8.51 -8.25
N THR A 387 -31.42 -9.19 -8.95
CA THR A 387 -29.96 -9.06 -8.74
C THR A 387 -29.21 -8.96 -10.07
N MET A 388 -28.04 -8.32 -10.03
CA MET A 388 -27.18 -8.09 -11.19
C MET A 388 -25.70 -8.31 -10.81
N LEU A 389 -24.88 -8.78 -11.75
CA LEU A 389 -23.42 -8.74 -11.61
C LEU A 389 -22.91 -7.36 -11.98
N VAL A 390 -22.17 -6.75 -11.06
CA VAL A 390 -21.64 -5.40 -11.15
C VAL A 390 -20.11 -5.39 -11.01
N SER A 391 -19.45 -4.36 -11.53
CA SER A 391 -17.98 -4.22 -11.48
C SER A 391 -17.55 -2.76 -11.33
N GLY A 392 -16.58 -2.51 -10.46
CA GLY A 392 -16.12 -1.18 -10.06
C GLY A 392 -15.69 -1.14 -8.59
N THR A 393 -14.77 -0.24 -8.23
CA THR A 393 -14.42 0.08 -6.83
C THR A 393 -15.63 0.59 -6.03
N SER A 394 -16.64 1.14 -6.73
CA SER A 394 -17.98 1.42 -6.22
C SER A 394 -18.63 0.25 -5.48
N PHE A 395 -18.28 -0.99 -5.84
CA PHE A 395 -18.81 -2.22 -5.23
C PHE A 395 -17.82 -2.85 -4.24
N ALA A 396 -16.55 -2.43 -4.25
CA ALA A 396 -15.58 -2.80 -3.23
C ALA A 396 -15.80 -2.00 -1.92
N ALA A 397 -15.98 -0.68 -2.00
CA ALA A 397 -16.25 0.19 -0.86
C ALA A 397 -17.39 -0.28 0.08
N PRO A 398 -18.57 -0.73 -0.42
CA PRO A 398 -19.64 -1.21 0.44
C PRO A 398 -19.31 -2.53 1.16
N HIS A 399 -18.34 -3.33 0.69
CA HIS A 399 -17.87 -4.49 1.45
C HIS A 399 -17.20 -4.07 2.76
N VAL A 400 -16.31 -3.08 2.68
CA VAL A 400 -15.59 -2.53 3.85
C VAL A 400 -16.56 -1.82 4.79
N SER A 401 -17.52 -1.06 4.25
CA SER A 401 -18.62 -0.48 5.04
C SER A 401 -19.43 -1.56 5.78
N GLY A 402 -19.72 -2.68 5.11
CA GLY A 402 -20.36 -3.84 5.73
C GLY A 402 -19.49 -4.51 6.80
N THR A 403 -18.18 -4.67 6.56
CA THR A 403 -17.22 -5.17 7.57
C THR A 403 -17.21 -4.29 8.81
N MET A 404 -17.12 -2.96 8.66
CA MET A 404 -17.21 -2.03 9.79
C MET A 404 -18.52 -2.19 10.57
N ALA A 405 -19.64 -2.46 9.89
CA ALA A 405 -20.93 -2.69 10.54
C ALA A 405 -20.98 -4.03 11.29
N LEU A 406 -20.30 -5.07 10.81
CA LEU A 406 -20.13 -6.32 11.55
C LEU A 406 -19.34 -6.08 12.86
N LEU A 407 -18.20 -5.38 12.79
CA LEU A 407 -17.36 -5.03 13.94
C LEU A 407 -18.12 -4.17 14.97
N LEU A 408 -18.85 -3.14 14.52
CA LEU A 408 -19.68 -2.33 15.41
C LEU A 408 -20.82 -3.12 16.06
N SER A 409 -21.33 -4.17 15.42
CA SER A 409 -22.34 -5.05 16.03
C SER A 409 -21.78 -5.99 17.11
N SER A 410 -20.45 -6.17 17.16
CA SER A 410 -19.77 -6.84 18.28
C SER A 410 -19.37 -5.85 19.39
N ASN A 411 -18.86 -4.67 19.01
CA ASN A 411 -18.46 -3.63 19.94
C ASN A 411 -18.91 -2.23 19.45
N PRO A 412 -20.08 -1.73 19.89
CA PRO A 412 -20.60 -0.41 19.51
C PRO A 412 -19.77 0.79 20.02
N ALA A 413 -18.73 0.57 20.81
CA ALA A 413 -17.86 1.62 21.32
C ALA A 413 -16.65 1.93 20.41
N LEU A 414 -16.39 1.09 19.39
CA LEU A 414 -15.32 1.31 18.42
C LEU A 414 -15.49 2.67 17.72
N THR A 415 -14.39 3.39 17.57
CA THR A 415 -14.31 4.63 16.81
C THR A 415 -13.93 4.36 15.35
N PRO A 416 -14.09 5.32 14.43
CA PRO A 416 -13.60 5.19 13.06
C PRO A 416 -12.09 4.90 12.99
N ASP A 417 -11.30 5.44 13.93
CA ASP A 417 -9.86 5.15 14.03
C ASP A 417 -9.66 3.65 14.38
N ASP A 418 -10.36 3.13 15.40
CA ASP A 418 -10.24 1.72 15.81
C ASP A 418 -10.70 0.73 14.71
N LEU A 419 -11.76 1.09 13.97
CA LEU A 419 -12.31 0.28 12.88
C LEU A 419 -11.35 0.20 11.68
N GLU A 420 -10.73 1.32 11.32
CA GLU A 420 -9.78 1.36 10.22
C GLU A 420 -8.47 0.66 10.60
N THR A 421 -7.93 0.89 11.80
CA THR A 421 -6.78 0.14 12.33
C THR A 421 -7.06 -1.36 12.37
N ALA A 422 -8.22 -1.80 12.85
CA ALA A 422 -8.58 -3.21 12.86
C ALA A 422 -8.66 -3.81 11.45
N ILE A 423 -9.10 -3.04 10.45
CA ILE A 423 -9.15 -3.48 9.06
C ILE A 423 -7.74 -3.53 8.46
N THR A 424 -6.91 -2.50 8.62
CA THR A 424 -5.57 -2.47 8.00
C THR A 424 -4.61 -3.46 8.63
N HIS A 425 -4.59 -3.63 9.96
CA HIS A 425 -3.70 -4.57 10.65
C HIS A 425 -4.13 -6.05 10.57
N SER A 426 -5.28 -6.36 9.97
CA SER A 426 -5.79 -7.74 9.88
C SER A 426 -6.22 -8.16 8.47
N SER A 427 -6.03 -7.26 7.51
CA SER A 427 -6.18 -7.55 6.08
C SER A 427 -5.15 -8.58 5.66
N ILE A 428 -5.52 -9.40 4.69
CA ILE A 428 -4.66 -10.44 4.15
C ILE A 428 -3.71 -9.77 3.14
N ASP A 429 -2.41 -9.80 3.43
CA ASP A 429 -1.41 -9.16 2.59
C ASP A 429 -1.39 -9.75 1.17
N ARG A 430 -1.25 -8.87 0.17
CA ARG A 430 -1.31 -9.16 -1.27
C ARG A 430 -0.49 -8.11 -2.01
N GLY A 431 0.39 -8.56 -2.90
CA GLY A 431 1.23 -7.68 -3.69
C GLY A 431 2.70 -7.84 -3.31
N ASP A 432 3.37 -6.70 -3.08
CA ASP A 432 4.66 -6.69 -2.38
C ASP A 432 4.41 -6.94 -0.87
N VAL A 433 5.44 -7.30 -0.09
CA VAL A 433 5.26 -7.56 1.36
C VAL A 433 5.06 -6.24 2.11
N GLY A 434 3.99 -6.15 2.90
CA GLY A 434 3.62 -4.94 3.64
C GLY A 434 2.76 -3.98 2.82
N GLU A 435 2.57 -2.75 3.29
CA GLU A 435 1.64 -1.82 2.65
C GLU A 435 2.14 -1.28 1.30
N ASP A 436 1.34 -1.49 0.24
CA ASP A 436 1.69 -1.09 -1.14
C ASP A 436 0.64 -0.18 -1.80
N ASN A 437 1.02 0.44 -2.92
CA ASN A 437 0.15 1.39 -3.65
C ASN A 437 -0.82 0.73 -4.65
N VAL A 438 -0.99 -0.59 -4.57
CA VAL A 438 -1.85 -1.40 -5.44
C VAL A 438 -2.98 -2.02 -4.61
N TYR A 439 -2.63 -2.74 -3.56
CA TYR A 439 -3.53 -3.45 -2.65
C TYR A 439 -3.77 -2.67 -1.34
N GLY A 440 -3.01 -1.60 -1.07
CA GLY A 440 -3.11 -0.85 0.19
C GLY A 440 -2.48 -1.66 1.32
N TYR A 441 -3.21 -1.82 2.42
CA TYR A 441 -2.86 -2.75 3.50
C TYR A 441 -3.36 -4.19 3.23
N GLY A 442 -3.77 -4.52 1.99
CA GLY A 442 -4.20 -5.86 1.59
C GLY A 442 -5.72 -6.05 1.48
N LEU A 443 -6.12 -7.31 1.40
CA LEU A 443 -7.52 -7.74 1.23
C LEU A 443 -8.26 -7.83 2.57
N VAL A 444 -9.30 -7.02 2.72
CA VAL A 444 -10.07 -6.93 3.99
C VAL A 444 -10.67 -8.27 4.40
N ASN A 445 -10.41 -8.70 5.65
CA ASN A 445 -11.04 -9.89 6.22
C ASN A 445 -11.81 -9.55 7.52
N ALA A 446 -13.13 -9.75 7.51
CA ALA A 446 -14.01 -9.43 8.62
C ALA A 446 -13.81 -10.35 9.84
N ALA A 447 -13.39 -11.61 9.62
CA ALA A 447 -13.13 -12.55 10.71
C ALA A 447 -11.82 -12.21 11.45
N ASN A 448 -10.77 -11.87 10.71
CA ASN A 448 -9.50 -11.40 11.28
C ASN A 448 -9.71 -10.08 12.04
N ALA A 449 -10.42 -9.12 11.43
CA ALA A 449 -10.71 -7.83 12.05
C ALA A 449 -11.56 -7.98 13.32
N LEU A 450 -12.49 -8.95 13.36
CA LEU A 450 -13.24 -9.27 14.57
C LEU A 450 -12.34 -9.85 15.67
N ALA A 451 -11.41 -10.74 15.31
CA ALA A 451 -10.47 -11.33 16.26
C ALA A 451 -9.57 -10.24 16.89
N TYR A 452 -9.08 -9.30 16.09
CA TYR A 452 -8.30 -8.13 16.50
C TYR A 452 -9.06 -7.27 17.53
N VAL A 453 -10.27 -6.76 17.19
CA VAL A 453 -11.03 -5.89 18.13
C VAL A 453 -11.56 -6.59 19.38
N SER A 454 -11.62 -7.93 19.37
CA SER A 454 -12.12 -8.72 20.50
C SER A 454 -11.05 -8.99 21.58
N GLY A 455 -9.79 -8.59 21.35
CA GLY A 455 -8.66 -8.88 22.25
C GLY A 455 -8.25 -10.35 22.31
N SER A 456 -8.91 -11.22 21.52
CA SER A 456 -8.46 -12.57 21.19
C SER A 456 -7.32 -12.58 20.16
N GLY A 457 -7.12 -11.45 19.46
CA GLY A 457 -5.91 -11.09 18.75
C GLY A 457 -5.31 -9.83 19.37
N GLN A 458 -4.79 -9.94 20.60
CA GLN A 458 -3.66 -9.11 20.98
C GLN A 458 -2.50 -9.58 20.12
N CYS A 459 -2.39 -9.07 18.90
CA CYS A 459 -1.20 -9.23 18.08
C CYS A 459 -0.10 -8.45 18.80
N SER A 460 0.76 -9.17 19.51
CA SER A 460 1.93 -8.59 20.14
C SER A 460 2.98 -8.43 19.07
N ASP A 461 3.45 -7.19 18.94
CA ASP A 461 4.65 -6.74 18.23
C ASP A 461 5.43 -5.97 19.32
N GLY A 462 6.19 -6.73 20.09
CA GLY A 462 6.76 -6.35 21.37
C GLY A 462 8.04 -5.52 21.26
N ASP A 463 8.70 -5.59 20.10
CA ASP A 463 9.91 -4.86 19.76
C ASP A 463 9.76 -3.87 18.59
N GLY A 464 8.72 -4.01 17.75
CA GLY A 464 8.35 -3.06 16.71
C GLY A 464 8.89 -3.37 15.32
N ASP A 465 9.19 -4.63 15.00
CA ASP A 465 9.75 -5.03 13.70
C ASP A 465 8.70 -5.31 12.60
N GLY A 466 7.44 -5.50 12.99
CA GLY A 466 6.29 -5.71 12.10
C GLY A 466 5.85 -7.16 11.90
N PHE A 467 6.49 -8.13 12.57
CA PHE A 467 5.96 -9.49 12.74
C PHE A 467 5.23 -9.62 14.07
N PHE A 468 4.46 -10.71 14.24
CA PHE A 468 3.60 -10.90 15.41
C PHE A 468 3.77 -12.28 16.05
N ALA A 469 3.79 -12.33 17.38
CA ALA A 469 3.86 -13.57 18.17
C ALA A 469 2.69 -14.55 17.90
N GLU A 470 1.53 -14.05 17.47
CA GLU A 470 0.32 -14.84 17.25
C GLU A 470 0.06 -15.15 15.77
N ALA A 471 -0.01 -16.45 15.44
CA ALA A 471 -0.29 -16.99 14.09
C ALA A 471 -1.61 -16.52 13.42
N SER A 472 -2.48 -15.84 14.15
CA SER A 472 -3.73 -15.26 13.66
C SER A 472 -3.59 -13.83 13.11
N CYS A 473 -2.37 -13.25 13.13
CA CYS A 473 -2.14 -11.82 12.89
C CYS A 473 -1.63 -11.46 11.48
N GLY A 474 -1.74 -12.38 10.52
CA GLY A 474 -1.52 -12.09 9.10
C GLY A 474 -0.08 -12.23 8.61
N THR A 475 0.90 -12.10 9.50
CA THR A 475 2.31 -12.45 9.24
C THR A 475 2.55 -13.94 9.51
N PRO A 476 3.68 -14.52 9.05
CA PRO A 476 4.25 -15.70 9.71
C PRO A 476 4.52 -15.38 11.19
N VAL A 477 4.56 -16.43 12.02
CA VAL A 477 4.72 -16.31 13.48
C VAL A 477 6.12 -15.85 13.81
N ASP A 478 6.23 -14.73 14.51
CA ASP A 478 7.49 -14.37 15.16
C ASP A 478 7.77 -15.32 16.34
N CYS A 479 8.99 -15.83 16.37
CA CYS A 479 9.50 -16.75 17.37
C CYS A 479 10.13 -16.04 18.58
N ASN A 480 10.40 -14.72 18.54
CA ASN A 480 10.94 -13.95 19.67
C ASN A 480 10.54 -12.45 19.69
N ASP A 481 9.31 -12.19 20.13
CA ASP A 481 8.62 -10.89 20.27
C ASP A 481 9.23 -9.90 21.29
N THR A 482 10.56 -9.90 21.42
CA THR A 482 11.35 -9.02 22.29
C THR A 482 12.73 -8.65 21.73
N ASP A 483 13.11 -9.14 20.53
CA ASP A 483 14.38 -8.86 19.87
C ASP A 483 14.18 -8.68 18.34
N PRO A 484 14.20 -7.43 17.83
CA PRO A 484 13.82 -7.09 16.44
C PRO A 484 14.90 -7.47 15.40
N ALA A 485 15.73 -8.45 15.75
CA ALA A 485 16.71 -9.12 14.89
C ALA A 485 16.37 -10.61 14.68
N VAL A 486 15.29 -11.10 15.31
CA VAL A 486 14.77 -12.47 15.19
C VAL A 486 13.34 -12.34 14.64
N TYR A 487 13.13 -12.70 13.39
CA TYR A 487 11.83 -12.62 12.73
C TYR A 487 11.78 -13.51 11.48
N PRO A 488 10.59 -13.93 11.02
CA PRO A 488 10.43 -14.78 9.85
C PRO A 488 11.17 -14.29 8.59
N GLY A 489 12.23 -15.01 8.21
CA GLY A 489 13.10 -14.65 7.08
C GLY A 489 14.22 -13.65 7.38
N ALA A 490 14.60 -13.46 8.65
CA ALA A 490 15.78 -12.69 9.04
C ALA A 490 17.10 -13.31 8.51
N PRO A 491 18.19 -12.53 8.41
CA PRO A 491 19.50 -13.08 8.08
C PRO A 491 20.12 -13.89 9.24
N GLU A 492 20.17 -15.21 9.07
CA GLU A 492 20.79 -16.15 10.02
C GLU A 492 22.26 -15.85 10.39
N VAL A 493 22.58 -15.99 11.68
CA VAL A 493 23.91 -15.85 12.30
C VAL A 493 24.41 -17.23 12.72
N ALA A 494 24.90 -17.96 11.73
CA ALA A 494 25.21 -19.38 11.82
C ALA A 494 25.96 -19.85 13.09
N GLY A 495 25.31 -20.74 13.84
CA GLY A 495 25.89 -21.48 14.96
C GLY A 495 25.95 -20.71 16.28
N ASP A 496 25.21 -19.61 16.43
CA ASP A 496 25.11 -18.87 17.70
C ASP A 496 24.06 -19.45 18.68
N GLY A 497 23.26 -20.42 18.23
CA GLY A 497 22.23 -21.11 19.01
C GLY A 497 20.87 -20.41 19.02
N ILE A 498 20.69 -19.38 18.20
CA ILE A 498 19.42 -18.66 18.01
C ILE A 498 18.93 -18.97 16.58
N ASP A 499 17.65 -19.27 16.47
CA ASP A 499 16.90 -19.40 15.21
C ASP A 499 16.37 -17.99 14.91
N GLN A 500 17.07 -17.24 14.04
CA GLN A 500 16.70 -15.87 13.70
C GLN A 500 15.59 -15.82 12.66
N ASP A 501 15.59 -16.73 11.68
CA ASP A 501 14.63 -16.73 10.58
C ASP A 501 13.30 -17.47 10.85
N CYS A 502 13.18 -18.06 12.04
CA CYS A 502 12.04 -18.80 12.56
C CYS A 502 11.64 -20.05 11.74
N ASP A 503 12.55 -20.66 10.97
CA ASP A 503 12.30 -21.94 10.27
C ASP A 503 12.28 -23.18 11.20
N GLY A 504 12.77 -23.02 12.43
CA GLY A 504 12.93 -24.08 13.43
C GLY A 504 14.37 -24.60 13.58
N GLN A 505 15.35 -24.00 12.90
CA GLN A 505 16.76 -24.40 12.90
C GLN A 505 17.70 -23.18 12.82
N ASP A 506 18.55 -22.99 13.84
CA ASP A 506 19.80 -22.24 13.70
C ASP A 506 20.59 -22.80 12.50
N LEU A 507 21.04 -21.91 11.61
CA LEU A 507 21.88 -22.20 10.46
C LEU A 507 23.22 -22.77 10.91
N VAL A 508 23.26 -24.09 11.14
CA VAL A 508 24.53 -24.77 11.40
C VAL A 508 25.38 -24.73 10.13
N LEU A 509 26.34 -23.80 10.06
CA LEU A 509 27.47 -23.90 9.16
C LEU A 509 28.07 -25.30 9.35
N PRO A 510 28.30 -26.07 8.26
CA PRO A 510 28.91 -27.38 8.39
C PRO A 510 30.21 -27.22 9.17
N LEU A 511 30.43 -28.08 10.15
CA LEU A 511 31.61 -28.06 11.02
C LEU A 511 32.86 -28.20 10.15
N CYS A 512 33.43 -27.06 9.74
CA CYS A 512 34.65 -27.00 8.97
C CYS A 512 35.78 -27.51 9.87
N SER A 513 36.15 -28.77 9.66
CA SER A 513 37.30 -29.39 10.31
C SER A 513 38.54 -28.96 9.54
N ASP A 514 39.43 -28.27 10.24
CA ASP A 514 40.84 -28.09 9.89
C ASP A 514 41.59 -28.93 10.93
N GLY A 515 41.73 -30.21 10.62
CA GLY A 515 42.12 -31.29 11.54
C GLY A 515 43.60 -31.25 11.92
N ASP A 516 44.44 -30.63 11.09
CA ASP A 516 45.88 -30.50 11.31
C ASP A 516 46.40 -29.05 11.38
N GLY A 517 45.59 -28.06 10.98
CA GLY A 517 45.85 -26.63 11.18
C GLY A 517 46.55 -25.92 10.03
N ASP A 518 46.46 -26.44 8.79
CA ASP A 518 47.12 -25.84 7.62
C ASP A 518 46.28 -24.77 6.89
N GLY A 519 44.97 -24.70 7.20
CA GLY A 519 44.03 -23.71 6.69
C GLY A 519 43.24 -24.12 5.45
N PHE A 520 43.32 -25.38 5.03
CA PHE A 520 42.33 -26.03 4.17
C PHE A 520 41.31 -26.84 5.01
N TYR A 521 40.26 -27.35 4.37
CA TYR A 521 39.18 -28.08 5.05
C TYR A 521 38.78 -29.33 4.27
N ALA A 522 38.41 -30.39 4.99
CA ALA A 522 37.88 -31.63 4.41
C ALA A 522 36.54 -31.40 3.66
N GLU A 523 35.72 -30.44 4.10
CA GLU A 523 34.41 -30.18 3.53
C GLU A 523 34.43 -29.12 2.41
N ALA A 524 34.02 -29.52 1.20
CA ALA A 524 33.91 -28.64 0.03
C ALA A 524 33.04 -27.39 0.21
N SER A 525 32.18 -27.37 1.24
CA SER A 525 31.33 -26.24 1.61
C SER A 525 32.06 -25.12 2.35
N CYS A 526 33.29 -25.34 2.83
CA CYS A 526 34.03 -24.40 3.68
C CYS A 526 34.83 -23.33 2.92
N GLY A 527 34.64 -23.21 1.61
CA GLY A 527 35.16 -22.10 0.80
C GLY A 527 36.62 -22.22 0.35
N THR A 528 37.35 -23.22 0.81
CA THR A 528 38.64 -23.65 0.23
C THR A 528 38.41 -24.74 -0.83
N PRO A 529 39.40 -25.00 -1.70
CA PRO A 529 39.51 -26.31 -2.33
C PRO A 529 39.56 -27.41 -1.24
N VAL A 530 39.04 -28.60 -1.56
CA VAL A 530 38.92 -29.73 -0.63
C VAL A 530 40.29 -30.29 -0.29
N ASP A 531 40.60 -30.37 1.00
CA ASP A 531 41.73 -31.16 1.45
C ASP A 531 41.47 -32.66 1.29
N CYS A 532 42.44 -33.36 0.72
CA CYS A 532 42.41 -34.80 0.51
C CYS A 532 42.93 -35.60 1.72
N ASN A 533 43.53 -34.98 2.74
CA ASN A 533 43.97 -35.66 3.97
C ASN A 533 44.11 -34.71 5.20
N ASP A 534 42.96 -34.40 5.83
CA ASP A 534 42.73 -33.53 7.03
C ASP A 534 43.38 -34.06 8.35
N ALA A 535 44.61 -34.53 8.25
CA ALA A 535 45.40 -35.17 9.30
C ALA A 535 46.92 -35.14 9.04
N ASP A 536 47.39 -34.54 7.93
CA ASP A 536 48.80 -34.31 7.62
C ASP A 536 48.98 -32.94 6.93
N PRO A 537 49.52 -31.91 7.64
CA PRO A 537 49.56 -30.50 7.17
C PRO A 537 50.64 -30.25 6.09
N ASN A 538 51.01 -31.31 5.37
CA ASN A 538 51.88 -31.30 4.19
C ASN A 538 51.14 -31.80 2.94
N VAL A 539 49.89 -32.26 3.08
CA VAL A 539 49.01 -32.73 2.02
C VAL A 539 47.84 -31.76 1.96
N TYR A 540 47.82 -30.89 0.96
CA TYR A 540 46.77 -29.89 0.77
C TYR A 540 46.74 -29.37 -0.68
N PRO A 541 45.61 -28.80 -1.14
CA PRO A 541 45.46 -28.26 -2.48
C PRO A 541 46.57 -27.29 -2.92
N GLY A 542 47.45 -27.76 -3.81
CA GLY A 542 48.60 -27.01 -4.31
C GLY A 542 49.88 -27.10 -3.46
N ALA A 543 50.01 -28.07 -2.55
CA ALA A 543 51.25 -28.37 -1.85
C ALA A 543 52.41 -28.77 -2.79
N PRO A 544 53.68 -28.66 -2.35
CA PRO A 544 54.82 -29.12 -3.15
C PRO A 544 54.96 -30.65 -3.17
N GLU A 545 54.84 -31.24 -4.36
CA GLU A 545 54.98 -32.69 -4.59
C GLU A 545 56.36 -33.29 -4.20
N VAL A 546 56.34 -34.48 -3.60
CA VAL A 546 57.52 -35.29 -3.24
C VAL A 546 57.67 -36.45 -4.23
N VAL A 547 58.52 -36.24 -5.23
CA VAL A 547 58.68 -37.13 -6.41
C VAL A 547 58.73 -38.63 -6.08
N GLY A 548 57.64 -39.35 -6.35
CA GLY A 548 57.59 -40.82 -6.36
C GLY A 548 57.51 -41.47 -4.98
N ASP A 549 56.92 -40.81 -3.98
CA ASP A 549 56.65 -41.40 -2.67
C ASP A 549 55.27 -42.06 -2.52
N ALA A 550 54.46 -42.01 -3.60
CA ALA A 550 53.09 -42.54 -3.69
C ALA A 550 52.04 -41.83 -2.81
N ILE A 551 52.31 -40.60 -2.38
CA ILE A 551 51.34 -39.68 -1.79
C ILE A 551 51.07 -38.56 -2.81
N ASP A 552 49.79 -38.23 -3.02
CA ASP A 552 49.36 -37.04 -3.75
C ASP A 552 49.32 -35.90 -2.73
N GLN A 553 50.38 -35.09 -2.68
CA GLN A 553 50.43 -34.00 -1.69
C GLN A 553 49.56 -32.83 -2.12
N ASN A 554 49.43 -32.59 -3.43
CA ASN A 554 48.81 -31.38 -3.94
C ASN A 554 47.29 -31.51 -4.22
N CYS A 555 46.73 -32.70 -4.03
CA CYS A 555 45.34 -33.09 -4.26
C CYS A 555 44.86 -32.96 -5.72
N ASP A 556 45.75 -33.10 -6.73
CA ASP A 556 45.37 -33.13 -8.15
C ASP A 556 44.98 -34.52 -8.70
N GLY A 557 45.15 -35.57 -7.88
CA GLY A 557 44.88 -36.96 -8.21
C GLY A 557 46.10 -37.76 -8.65
N TYR A 558 47.32 -37.21 -8.60
CA TYR A 558 48.54 -37.83 -9.10
C TYR A 558 49.79 -37.57 -8.22
N ASP A 559 50.51 -38.64 -7.87
CA ASP A 559 51.92 -38.54 -7.40
C ASP A 559 52.83 -38.10 -8.57
N LEU A 560 53.68 -37.10 -8.34
CA LEU A 560 54.69 -36.63 -9.29
C LEU A 560 55.77 -37.69 -9.56
N THR A 561 55.59 -38.48 -10.62
CA THR A 561 56.57 -39.51 -11.02
C THR A 561 57.44 -39.13 -12.23
N ILE A 562 57.34 -37.88 -12.71
CA ILE A 562 58.07 -37.39 -13.88
C ILE A 562 59.58 -37.33 -13.62
N ALA A 563 60.36 -38.09 -14.38
CA ALA A 563 61.83 -38.09 -14.30
C ALA A 563 62.49 -37.78 -15.65
N ILE A 564 63.35 -36.75 -15.69
CA ILE A 564 64.08 -36.36 -16.91
C ILE A 564 65.39 -37.14 -17.02
N SER A 565 65.35 -38.26 -17.76
CA SER A 565 66.52 -39.13 -17.99
C SER A 565 67.57 -38.55 -18.97
N LYS A 566 67.22 -37.52 -19.76
CA LYS A 566 68.19 -36.80 -20.60
C LYS A 566 67.70 -35.41 -20.99
N ALA A 567 68.54 -34.40 -20.81
CA ALA A 567 68.37 -33.05 -21.37
C ALA A 567 69.70 -32.62 -22.01
N LEU A 568 69.80 -32.65 -23.35
CA LEU A 568 71.05 -32.35 -24.05
C LEU A 568 70.87 -31.49 -25.30
N TYR A 569 71.61 -30.37 -25.37
CA TYR A 569 71.78 -29.57 -26.58
C TYR A 569 73.10 -29.94 -27.25
N ASN A 570 73.04 -30.29 -28.54
CA ASN A 570 74.21 -30.60 -29.36
C ASN A 570 74.52 -29.40 -30.27
N ALA A 571 75.62 -28.70 -29.99
CA ALA A 571 75.98 -27.46 -30.69
C ALA A 571 76.39 -27.70 -32.15
N SER A 572 77.04 -28.84 -32.45
CA SER A 572 77.50 -29.16 -33.81
C SER A 572 76.38 -29.52 -34.79
N THR A 573 75.17 -29.84 -34.30
CA THR A 573 74.01 -30.18 -35.13
C THR A 573 72.78 -29.29 -34.91
N ASP A 574 72.89 -28.28 -34.04
CA ASP A 574 71.80 -27.37 -33.62
C ASP A 574 70.51 -28.13 -33.23
N LYS A 575 70.67 -29.07 -32.29
CA LYS A 575 69.60 -29.98 -31.85
C LYS A 575 69.53 -30.15 -30.34
N ILE A 576 68.33 -30.01 -29.78
CA ILE A 576 68.01 -30.42 -28.41
C ILE A 576 67.39 -31.82 -28.44
N VAL A 577 67.80 -32.68 -27.50
CA VAL A 577 67.25 -34.02 -27.27
C VAL A 577 66.81 -34.12 -25.82
N VAL A 578 65.53 -34.36 -25.60
CA VAL A 578 64.91 -34.53 -24.28
C VAL A 578 64.33 -35.93 -24.18
N PHE A 579 64.65 -36.67 -23.11
CA PHE A 579 64.03 -37.94 -22.73
C PHE A 579 63.48 -37.84 -21.30
N ALA A 580 62.24 -38.29 -21.09
CA ALA A 580 61.58 -38.33 -19.79
C ALA A 580 60.77 -39.61 -19.61
N THR A 581 60.40 -39.93 -18.37
CA THR A 581 59.56 -41.07 -17.98
C THR A 581 58.57 -40.61 -16.92
N SER A 582 57.42 -41.27 -16.81
CA SER A 582 56.55 -41.23 -15.62
C SER A 582 55.85 -42.60 -15.47
N ALA A 583 55.26 -42.86 -14.30
CA ALA A 583 54.52 -44.08 -13.98
C ALA A 583 53.23 -44.22 -14.80
N GLN A 584 52.59 -43.11 -15.19
CA GLN A 584 51.45 -43.12 -16.13
C GLN A 584 51.82 -43.58 -17.55
N GLY A 585 53.10 -43.76 -17.86
CA GLY A 585 53.55 -44.33 -19.12
C GLY A 585 53.10 -43.51 -20.32
N SER A 586 52.31 -44.10 -21.23
CA SER A 586 51.77 -43.41 -22.42
C SER A 586 50.71 -42.36 -22.13
N ASN A 587 50.15 -42.34 -20.91
CA ASN A 587 48.99 -41.49 -20.59
C ASN A 587 49.40 -40.12 -19.99
N ALA A 588 50.67 -39.96 -19.62
CA ALA A 588 51.21 -38.76 -18.98
C ALA A 588 51.25 -37.49 -19.86
N ASP A 589 50.94 -37.61 -21.16
CA ASP A 589 50.96 -36.56 -22.20
C ASP A 589 52.00 -35.44 -22.02
N LEU A 590 53.28 -35.83 -21.85
CA LEU A 590 54.32 -34.90 -21.39
C LEU A 590 54.68 -33.82 -22.42
N ASP A 591 54.80 -32.60 -21.94
CA ASP A 591 55.28 -31.42 -22.65
C ASP A 591 56.70 -31.03 -22.18
N VAL A 592 57.53 -30.41 -23.03
CA VAL A 592 58.77 -29.73 -22.58
C VAL A 592 58.78 -28.25 -22.94
N THR A 593 58.83 -27.42 -21.90
CA THR A 593 59.03 -25.98 -22.01
C THR A 593 60.51 -25.65 -21.90
N ILE A 594 60.99 -24.83 -22.84
CA ILE A 594 62.38 -24.33 -22.87
C ILE A 594 62.34 -22.80 -22.97
N PRO A 595 63.03 -22.07 -22.06
CA PRO A 595 63.11 -20.61 -22.11
C PRO A 595 63.52 -20.08 -23.49
N GLY A 596 62.80 -19.07 -23.97
CA GLY A 596 63.00 -18.48 -25.31
C GLY A 596 62.45 -19.31 -26.49
N MET A 597 62.07 -20.58 -26.29
CA MET A 597 61.60 -21.46 -27.37
C MET A 597 60.13 -21.91 -27.27
N GLY A 598 59.49 -21.78 -26.10
CA GLY A 598 58.12 -22.25 -25.84
C GLY A 598 58.02 -23.73 -25.44
N SER A 599 56.79 -24.26 -25.41
CA SER A 599 56.48 -25.66 -25.09
C SER A 599 56.46 -26.58 -26.34
N TYR A 600 56.74 -27.87 -26.13
CA TYR A 600 56.83 -28.89 -27.17
C TYR A 600 56.45 -30.30 -26.68
N ALA A 601 55.30 -30.82 -27.13
CA ALA A 601 54.83 -32.16 -26.76
C ALA A 601 55.86 -33.25 -27.05
N LEU A 602 56.24 -34.04 -26.06
CA LEU A 602 57.09 -35.22 -26.25
C LEU A 602 56.29 -36.29 -27.01
N ASN A 603 56.99 -37.32 -27.49
CA ASN A 603 56.36 -38.47 -28.16
C ASN A 603 56.67 -39.71 -27.33
N TRP A 604 55.64 -40.46 -26.95
CA TRP A 604 55.81 -41.74 -26.28
C TRP A 604 56.49 -42.76 -27.21
N ASN A 605 57.45 -43.50 -26.66
CA ASN A 605 58.16 -44.57 -27.36
C ASN A 605 57.95 -45.91 -26.63
N ASN A 606 56.93 -46.66 -27.08
CA ASN A 606 56.59 -47.99 -26.58
C ASN A 606 57.80 -48.93 -26.44
N SER A 607 58.70 -48.97 -27.43
CA SER A 607 59.88 -49.85 -27.43
C SER A 607 60.96 -49.51 -26.40
N LYS A 608 60.89 -48.31 -25.80
CA LYS A 608 61.87 -47.80 -24.83
C LYS A 608 61.25 -47.31 -23.52
N ASN A 609 59.95 -47.54 -23.35
CA ASN A 609 59.13 -47.15 -22.21
C ASN A 609 59.40 -45.72 -21.71
N ARG A 610 59.40 -44.74 -22.63
CA ARG A 610 59.77 -43.35 -22.32
C ARG A 610 59.21 -42.34 -23.31
N TRP A 611 59.05 -41.12 -22.84
CA TRP A 611 58.79 -39.94 -23.65
C TRP A 611 60.07 -39.38 -24.26
N GLN A 612 60.00 -38.88 -25.50
CA GLN A 612 61.15 -38.28 -26.17
C GLN A 612 60.78 -37.16 -27.16
N LYS A 613 61.59 -36.11 -27.20
CA LYS A 613 61.55 -35.05 -28.24
C LYS A 613 62.94 -34.79 -28.80
N THR A 614 63.00 -34.44 -30.09
CA THR A 614 64.20 -33.87 -30.71
C THR A 614 63.80 -32.58 -31.43
N ILE A 615 64.35 -31.46 -30.98
CA ILE A 615 64.05 -30.13 -31.54
C ILE A 615 65.26 -29.71 -32.37
N SER A 616 65.09 -29.59 -33.68
CA SER A 616 66.15 -29.12 -34.59
C SER A 616 66.02 -27.62 -34.88
N LYS A 617 67.14 -26.98 -35.22
CA LYS A 617 67.26 -25.54 -35.47
C LYS A 617 66.97 -24.72 -34.20
N ALA A 618 67.51 -25.14 -33.06
CA ALA A 618 67.18 -24.60 -31.74
C ALA A 618 67.54 -23.12 -31.62
N ILE A 619 68.72 -22.69 -32.09
CA ILE A 619 69.11 -21.27 -32.10
C ILE A 619 68.10 -20.43 -32.91
N LYS A 620 67.72 -20.90 -34.11
CA LYS A 620 66.71 -20.19 -34.93
C LYS A 620 65.32 -20.15 -34.27
N LYS A 621 65.04 -21.07 -33.35
CA LYS A 621 63.80 -21.14 -32.57
C LYS A 621 63.86 -20.38 -31.23
N GLY A 622 64.90 -19.57 -31.01
CA GLY A 622 65.01 -18.71 -29.83
C GLY A 622 65.87 -19.26 -28.69
N LEU A 623 66.54 -20.40 -28.86
CA LEU A 623 67.54 -20.85 -27.90
C LEU A 623 68.68 -19.84 -27.83
N GLN A 624 68.93 -19.29 -26.65
CA GLN A 624 70.14 -18.54 -26.34
C GLN A 624 71.10 -19.50 -25.62
N PRO A 625 72.16 -20.03 -26.27
CA PRO A 625 73.05 -21.03 -25.68
C PRO A 625 74.00 -20.38 -24.67
N ASP A 626 73.48 -20.10 -23.47
CA ASP A 626 74.25 -19.71 -22.29
C ASP A 626 74.57 -20.91 -21.37
N SER A 627 75.37 -20.65 -20.35
CA SER A 627 75.64 -21.61 -19.28
C SER A 627 74.60 -21.47 -18.17
N GLY A 628 73.41 -22.03 -18.36
CA GLY A 628 72.38 -21.98 -17.31
C GLY A 628 70.97 -22.43 -17.69
N ILE A 629 70.66 -22.64 -18.97
CA ILE A 629 69.30 -22.99 -19.44
C ILE A 629 68.69 -24.14 -18.64
N ILE A 630 67.66 -23.84 -17.85
CA ILE A 630 66.78 -24.83 -17.22
C ILE A 630 65.64 -25.11 -18.20
N LEU A 631 65.37 -26.39 -18.47
CA LEU A 631 64.13 -26.82 -19.13
C LEU A 631 63.21 -27.48 -18.12
N THR A 632 61.91 -27.43 -18.40
CA THR A 632 60.85 -28.01 -17.57
C THR A 632 60.07 -29.01 -18.39
N VAL A 633 59.91 -30.23 -17.87
CA VAL A 633 58.98 -31.23 -18.41
C VAL A 633 57.76 -31.26 -17.51
N SER A 634 56.58 -31.13 -18.09
CA SER A 634 55.30 -31.03 -17.38
C SER A 634 54.26 -32.00 -17.95
N GLY A 635 53.33 -32.45 -17.10
CA GLY A 635 52.18 -33.27 -17.45
C GLY A 635 51.05 -33.09 -16.43
N PRO A 636 50.06 -34.01 -16.38
CA PRO A 636 49.03 -34.00 -15.36
C PRO A 636 49.58 -34.13 -13.93
N GLU A 637 50.68 -34.88 -13.76
CA GLU A 637 51.38 -35.11 -12.47
C GLU A 637 52.21 -33.90 -11.98
N GLY A 638 51.97 -32.69 -12.50
CA GLY A 638 52.83 -31.53 -12.25
C GLY A 638 54.07 -31.43 -13.16
N ALA A 639 55.19 -30.92 -12.64
CA ALA A 639 56.35 -30.53 -13.47
C ALA A 639 57.73 -30.66 -12.80
N VAL A 640 58.71 -31.20 -13.53
CA VAL A 640 60.11 -31.33 -13.10
C VAL A 640 61.04 -30.56 -14.01
N SER A 641 62.06 -29.92 -13.43
CA SER A 641 63.02 -29.07 -14.15
C SER A 641 64.45 -29.58 -14.05
N THR A 642 65.25 -29.39 -15.11
CA THR A 642 66.67 -29.76 -15.12
C THR A 642 67.50 -28.87 -16.04
N SER A 643 68.78 -28.73 -15.75
CA SER A 643 69.72 -27.97 -16.59
C SER A 643 70.02 -28.70 -17.90
N LEU A 644 69.88 -27.99 -19.01
CA LEU A 644 70.18 -28.47 -20.35
C LEU A 644 71.70 -28.61 -20.54
N THR A 645 72.19 -29.85 -20.66
CA THR A 645 73.62 -30.10 -20.87
C THR A 645 74.03 -29.74 -22.30
N VAL A 646 74.98 -28.81 -22.48
CA VAL A 646 75.55 -28.47 -23.78
C VAL A 646 76.68 -29.45 -24.14
N LYS A 647 76.68 -29.97 -25.38
CA LYS A 647 77.65 -30.93 -25.92
C LYS A 647 78.07 -30.64 -27.36
#